data_AF-X8CAU4-F1
#
_entry.id   AF-X8CAU4-F1
#
_cell.length_a   1.000
_cell.length_b   1.000
_cell.length_c   1.000
_cell.angle_alpha   90.00
_cell.angle_beta   90.00
_cell.angle_gamma   90.00
#
_symmetry.space_group_name_H-M   'P 1'
#
loop_
_entity.id
_entity.type
_entity.pdbx_description
1 polymer ?
#
loop_
_entity_poly.entity_id
_entity_poly.type
_entity_poly.pdbx_seq_one_letter_code
_entity_poly.pdbx_strand_id
1 'polypeptide(L)'
;MTAPVHYSTKDSLAVIRMDDGKVNALGPTMQRALGDAIDQAERDNAGALVITGNERVFSGGFDLKILTSGEVQPAIDMLRGGFELAYRLLSFPKPVVMACTGHAIAMGAFLLSSGDHRVAAHAYNIQANEVAIGMVIPYAALEIMKLRLTPSGYQQAAGLAKTFFGETALAAGFIDEIVLPEMVLDRAQEAAAEFAGLNQRAHAATKLRARPTPWPPSAPASTGSRPNSGSSPLICPWLKWFRGPLPGKSTPVATDRIADPWGARTPYEPGTPWPDRVDTYLADGITAESVDRWVQSAAVLHSNGDGLDIAVKDGRIVGVRGRAVDRVNHGRLDPKDLFGWQANASADRLTTPMIRERGELKPCDWDTAMQRIVDRSKQLLDGYGPSSIGFYTSGQLFLEAYYTQGAIAHGAIGTNHVDGNTRLCTATAAEALKESFGCDGQPGSYTDVDHADVIALFGHNVAETQTVLWARMLDRLAGASPPAIVCVDPRLTPVARHATVHLAPVPGTNVALMNGLLHEIIGNGWIDRDYIDSHTVGFDELRGRVEEFGPERVADICGVPAEDIRRAARLLGTAKRLLSTVLQGFYQSHQATAAAVQVNNIHLVRGMLGKPGCGVLQMNGQPTAENTRECGADGDLAGFRNWSNDSHVAELAALWNLEPLQIPHYAPPTHAMQMFRFAEEGTLRMLWVTATNPLVSLPELARIRDIFSQERLFLVVQDIFLTETAALADVVLPAAAWAEKTGTFTNADRTVHLSEKAVDPPGSARPDLDIFLDYARRMDFRDKDGQPFPPWTDAESAFEAWKKCSAGRPCDYTGLSYAKLRGGSGIQWPCNTEHPDGTERLYADAKFWAEPDYCEAYGKDMITGAPLQPDEYRSMNPYGRAIIKAAQYVPPHERTSPDFPFALITGRTVYHFHTRTKTARAQQLQQAAPRCGSRSRPATRAGWASPTATWSR
;
A
#
# COMPACT_ATOMS: atom_id res chain seq x y z
N MET A 1 -11.53 -24.78 -58.98
CA MET A 1 -11.55 -24.68 -57.51
C MET A 1 -12.27 -23.39 -57.19
N THR A 2 -13.36 -23.46 -56.43
CA THR A 2 -14.09 -22.29 -55.94
C THR A 2 -13.18 -21.46 -55.04
N ALA A 3 -13.31 -20.12 -55.08
CA ALA A 3 -12.55 -19.24 -54.20
C ALA A 3 -12.95 -19.54 -52.74
N PRO A 4 -11.99 -19.61 -51.79
CA PRO A 4 -12.29 -19.97 -50.39
C PRO A 4 -13.14 -18.91 -49.67
N VAL A 5 -13.16 -17.69 -50.19
CA VAL A 5 -13.97 -16.58 -49.68
C VAL A 5 -14.78 -15.99 -50.81
N HIS A 6 -16.07 -15.80 -50.58
CA HIS A 6 -16.97 -15.06 -51.45
C HIS A 6 -17.25 -13.69 -50.84
N TYR A 7 -16.90 -12.64 -51.57
CA TYR A 7 -17.12 -11.24 -51.18
C TYR A 7 -18.23 -10.65 -52.04
N SER A 8 -19.22 -10.00 -51.41
CA SER A 8 -20.23 -9.20 -52.10
C SER A 8 -20.54 -7.92 -51.33
N THR A 9 -20.95 -6.88 -52.06
CA THR A 9 -21.40 -5.62 -51.47
C THR A 9 -22.84 -5.32 -51.86
N LYS A 10 -23.63 -4.84 -50.90
CA LYS A 10 -25.01 -4.39 -51.11
C LYS A 10 -25.36 -3.34 -50.08
N ASP A 11 -25.93 -2.21 -50.50
CA ASP A 11 -26.48 -1.16 -49.62
C ASP A 11 -25.53 -0.71 -48.48
N SER A 12 -24.26 -0.48 -48.80
CA SER A 12 -23.18 -0.12 -47.85
C SER A 12 -22.71 -1.25 -46.92
N LEU A 13 -23.17 -2.48 -47.12
CA LEU A 13 -22.70 -3.66 -46.39
C LEU A 13 -21.72 -4.47 -47.24
N ALA A 14 -20.63 -4.92 -46.61
CA ALA A 14 -19.76 -5.95 -47.16
C ALA A 14 -20.11 -7.29 -46.52
N VAL A 15 -20.42 -8.30 -47.32
CA VAL A 15 -20.71 -9.67 -46.88
C VAL A 15 -19.56 -10.58 -47.31
N ILE A 16 -18.92 -11.20 -46.31
CA ILE A 16 -17.81 -12.13 -46.50
C ILE A 16 -18.26 -13.52 -46.08
N ARG A 17 -18.41 -14.43 -47.05
CA ARG A 17 -18.74 -15.84 -46.82
C ARG A 17 -17.51 -16.72 -46.92
N MET A 18 -17.21 -17.45 -45.86
CA MET A 18 -16.15 -18.46 -45.78
C MET A 18 -16.69 -19.80 -46.31
N ASP A 19 -16.17 -20.30 -47.43
CA ASP A 19 -16.60 -21.57 -48.00
C ASP A 19 -15.51 -22.23 -48.87
N ASP A 20 -14.66 -23.05 -48.27
CA ASP A 20 -13.68 -23.89 -48.98
C ASP A 20 -14.10 -25.38 -49.04
N GLY A 21 -15.36 -25.67 -48.66
CA GLY A 21 -15.91 -27.03 -48.58
C GLY A 21 -15.44 -27.86 -47.39
N LYS A 22 -14.55 -27.35 -46.52
CA LYS A 22 -14.08 -28.05 -45.31
C LYS A 22 -14.84 -27.60 -44.06
N VAL A 23 -14.84 -28.46 -43.04
CA VAL A 23 -15.31 -28.11 -41.69
C VAL A 23 -14.31 -27.21 -40.97
N ASN A 24 -13.01 -27.50 -41.10
CA ASN A 24 -11.91 -26.73 -40.52
C ASN A 24 -11.26 -25.86 -41.60
N ALA A 25 -11.81 -24.66 -41.78
CA ALA A 25 -11.49 -23.83 -42.92
C ALA A 25 -10.33 -22.83 -42.67
N LEU A 26 -9.88 -22.61 -41.42
CA LEU A 26 -8.93 -21.54 -41.10
C LEU A 26 -7.45 -21.91 -41.32
N GLY A 27 -7.12 -22.43 -42.49
CA GLY A 27 -5.74 -22.58 -42.96
C GLY A 27 -5.16 -21.27 -43.55
N PRO A 28 -3.84 -21.22 -43.86
CA PRO A 28 -3.18 -20.01 -44.36
C PRO A 28 -3.83 -19.39 -45.61
N THR A 29 -4.38 -20.22 -46.52
CA THR A 29 -5.06 -19.74 -47.73
C THR A 29 -6.37 -19.02 -47.41
N MET A 30 -7.18 -19.57 -46.50
CA MET A 30 -8.42 -18.93 -46.05
C MET A 30 -8.13 -17.65 -45.26
N GLN A 31 -7.14 -17.68 -44.36
CA GLN A 31 -6.74 -16.51 -43.57
C GLN A 31 -6.32 -15.34 -44.46
N ARG A 32 -5.51 -15.59 -45.49
CA ARG A 32 -5.15 -14.57 -46.49
C ARG A 32 -6.35 -14.06 -47.26
N ALA A 33 -7.20 -14.95 -47.77
CA ALA A 33 -8.40 -14.56 -48.52
C ALA A 33 -9.39 -13.74 -47.68
N LEU A 34 -9.52 -14.05 -46.38
CA LEU A 34 -10.31 -13.26 -45.44
C LEU A 34 -9.68 -11.89 -45.21
N GLY A 35 -8.36 -11.82 -45.05
CA GLY A 35 -7.63 -10.56 -44.99
C GLY A 35 -7.89 -9.69 -46.23
N ASP A 36 -7.71 -10.25 -47.42
CA ASP A 36 -7.90 -9.54 -48.69
C ASP A 36 -9.35 -9.03 -48.86
N ALA A 37 -10.34 -9.81 -48.40
CA ALA A 37 -11.75 -9.42 -48.43
C ALA A 37 -12.08 -8.32 -47.41
N ILE A 38 -11.44 -8.31 -46.24
CA ILE A 38 -11.54 -7.21 -45.27
C ILE A 38 -10.88 -5.94 -45.83
N ASP A 39 -9.71 -6.07 -46.48
CA ASP A 39 -9.07 -4.95 -47.18
C ASP A 39 -9.97 -4.41 -48.31
N GLN A 40 -10.65 -5.30 -49.05
CA GLN A 40 -11.61 -4.90 -50.07
C GLN A 40 -12.82 -4.16 -49.47
N ALA A 41 -13.33 -4.60 -48.31
CA ALA A 41 -14.42 -3.92 -47.60
C ALA A 41 -14.04 -2.49 -47.17
N GLU A 42 -12.78 -2.28 -46.76
CA GLU A 42 -12.26 -0.94 -46.47
C GLU A 42 -12.17 -0.07 -47.74
N ARG A 43 -11.67 -0.64 -48.85
CA ARG A 43 -11.58 0.06 -50.14
C ARG A 43 -12.95 0.46 -50.68
N ASP A 44 -13.94 -0.42 -50.53
CA ASP A 44 -15.32 -0.18 -50.93
C ASP A 44 -16.07 0.75 -49.96
N ASN A 45 -15.40 1.15 -48.86
CA ASN A 45 -15.94 2.02 -47.82
C ASN A 45 -17.27 1.51 -47.25
N ALA A 46 -17.36 0.21 -47.00
CA ALA A 46 -18.54 -0.39 -46.38
C ALA A 46 -18.82 0.26 -45.00
N GLY A 47 -20.10 0.53 -44.72
CA GLY A 47 -20.58 1.04 -43.45
C GLY A 47 -20.55 -0.01 -42.33
N ALA A 48 -20.66 -1.29 -42.67
CA ALA A 48 -20.51 -2.43 -41.75
C ALA A 48 -20.08 -3.70 -42.51
N LEU A 49 -19.52 -4.66 -41.76
CA LEU A 49 -19.05 -5.94 -42.25
C LEU A 49 -19.92 -7.08 -41.72
N VAL A 50 -20.33 -8.02 -42.57
CA VAL A 50 -20.98 -9.28 -42.18
C VAL A 50 -20.05 -10.44 -42.51
N ILE A 51 -19.70 -11.26 -41.52
CA ILE A 51 -18.90 -12.48 -41.72
C ILE A 51 -19.77 -13.70 -41.47
N THR A 52 -19.80 -14.62 -42.44
CA THR A 52 -20.63 -15.82 -42.39
C THR A 52 -19.86 -17.06 -42.82
N GLY A 53 -20.30 -18.23 -42.32
CA GLY A 53 -19.83 -19.52 -42.80
C GLY A 53 -20.65 -20.03 -43.99
N ASN A 54 -20.51 -21.31 -44.30
CA ASN A 54 -21.39 -21.97 -45.26
C ASN A 54 -22.67 -22.48 -44.59
N GLU A 55 -23.51 -23.19 -45.35
CA GLU A 55 -24.81 -23.70 -44.87
C GLU A 55 -24.70 -24.84 -43.84
N ARG A 56 -23.51 -25.38 -43.60
CA ARG A 56 -23.30 -26.53 -42.70
C ARG A 56 -22.55 -26.16 -41.42
N VAL A 57 -21.62 -25.22 -41.49
CA VAL A 57 -20.71 -24.88 -40.39
C VAL A 57 -20.30 -23.41 -40.48
N PHE A 58 -20.15 -22.78 -39.32
CA PHE A 58 -19.52 -21.46 -39.25
C PHE A 58 -18.00 -21.59 -39.42
N SER A 59 -17.36 -22.34 -38.50
CA SER A 59 -15.99 -22.85 -38.65
C SER A 59 -15.66 -23.85 -37.54
N GLY A 60 -15.02 -24.97 -37.88
CA GLY A 60 -14.47 -25.93 -36.91
C GLY A 60 -13.07 -25.58 -36.39
N GLY A 61 -12.47 -24.50 -36.91
CA GLY A 61 -11.17 -23.98 -36.48
C GLY A 61 -10.03 -24.18 -37.47
N PHE A 62 -8.80 -24.33 -36.96
CA PHE A 62 -7.57 -24.44 -37.76
C PHE A 62 -7.53 -25.73 -38.60
N ASP A 63 -6.85 -25.69 -39.75
CA ASP A 63 -6.70 -26.87 -40.62
C ASP A 63 -5.93 -27.98 -39.91
N LEU A 64 -6.63 -29.05 -39.53
CA LEU A 64 -6.08 -30.16 -38.76
C LEU A 64 -4.93 -30.85 -39.48
N LYS A 65 -4.91 -30.90 -40.82
CA LYS A 65 -3.80 -31.54 -41.55
C LYS A 65 -2.48 -30.82 -41.34
N ILE A 66 -2.53 -29.50 -41.19
CA ILE A 66 -1.35 -28.67 -40.89
C ILE A 66 -1.00 -28.80 -39.41
N LEU A 67 -1.99 -28.80 -38.52
CA LEU A 67 -1.76 -28.92 -37.07
C LEU A 67 -1.14 -30.28 -36.69
N THR A 68 -1.50 -31.35 -37.40
CA THR A 68 -1.03 -32.72 -37.13
C THR A 68 0.09 -33.19 -38.07
N SER A 69 0.69 -32.32 -38.88
CA SER A 69 1.74 -32.71 -39.84
C SER A 69 3.08 -33.03 -39.18
N GLY A 70 3.29 -32.58 -37.93
CA GLY A 70 4.58 -32.66 -37.22
C GLY A 70 5.57 -31.53 -37.58
N GLU A 71 5.23 -30.67 -38.54
CA GLU A 71 6.04 -29.51 -38.91
C GLU A 71 5.71 -28.29 -38.03
N VAL A 72 6.68 -27.85 -37.23
CA VAL A 72 6.46 -26.81 -36.20
C VAL A 72 6.20 -25.43 -36.80
N GLN A 73 6.94 -25.03 -37.85
CA GLN A 73 6.85 -23.67 -38.40
C GLN A 73 5.51 -23.39 -39.10
N PRO A 74 4.99 -24.26 -40.00
CA PRO A 74 3.67 -24.05 -40.62
C PRO A 74 2.52 -24.01 -39.61
N ALA A 75 2.60 -24.78 -38.53
CA ALA A 75 1.63 -24.74 -37.45
C ALA A 75 1.68 -23.40 -36.69
N ILE A 76 2.88 -22.90 -36.37
CA ILE A 76 3.05 -21.58 -35.73
C ILE A 76 2.52 -20.45 -36.63
N ASP A 77 2.85 -20.47 -37.93
CA ASP A 77 2.43 -19.44 -38.87
C ASP A 77 0.90 -19.42 -39.04
N MET A 78 0.28 -20.60 -39.11
CA MET A 78 -1.18 -20.73 -39.15
C MET A 78 -1.85 -20.22 -37.86
N LEU A 79 -1.30 -20.58 -36.69
CA LEU A 79 -1.81 -20.10 -35.40
C LEU A 79 -1.71 -18.57 -35.30
N ARG A 80 -0.56 -18.00 -35.69
CA ARG A 80 -0.34 -16.55 -35.70
C ARG A 80 -1.32 -15.84 -36.63
N GLY A 81 -1.45 -16.29 -37.88
CA GLY A 81 -2.35 -15.69 -38.85
C GLY A 81 -3.82 -15.74 -38.43
N GLY A 82 -4.25 -16.80 -37.73
CA GLY A 82 -5.60 -16.88 -37.17
C GLY A 82 -5.87 -15.83 -36.10
N PHE A 83 -4.95 -15.62 -35.16
CA PHE A 83 -5.11 -14.62 -34.10
C PHE A 83 -4.87 -13.18 -34.60
N GLU A 84 -4.03 -12.98 -35.61
CA GLU A 84 -3.91 -11.70 -36.32
C GLU A 84 -5.22 -11.32 -37.00
N LEU A 85 -5.89 -12.29 -37.64
CA LEU A 85 -7.22 -12.08 -38.24
C LEU A 85 -8.27 -11.73 -37.17
N ALA A 86 -8.31 -12.45 -36.06
CA ALA A 86 -9.21 -12.15 -34.94
C ALA A 86 -8.98 -10.74 -34.36
N TYR A 87 -7.71 -10.36 -34.18
CA TYR A 87 -7.32 -9.02 -33.76
C TYR A 87 -7.80 -7.96 -34.75
N ARG A 88 -7.60 -8.21 -36.06
CA ARG A 88 -8.02 -7.31 -37.12
C ARG A 88 -9.52 -7.03 -37.09
N LEU A 89 -10.35 -8.05 -36.81
CA LEU A 89 -11.79 -7.88 -36.64
C LEU A 89 -12.15 -7.09 -35.37
N LEU A 90 -11.47 -7.37 -34.26
CA LEU A 90 -11.66 -6.65 -33.00
C LEU A 90 -11.32 -5.17 -33.12
N SER A 91 -10.32 -4.81 -33.92
CA SER A 91 -9.88 -3.43 -34.17
C SER A 91 -10.48 -2.80 -35.43
N PHE A 92 -11.31 -3.51 -36.19
CA PHE A 92 -11.88 -2.99 -37.44
C PHE A 92 -12.70 -1.73 -37.15
N PRO A 93 -12.50 -0.61 -37.87
CA PRO A 93 -13.08 0.68 -37.51
C PRO A 93 -14.60 0.75 -37.72
N LYS A 94 -15.18 -0.20 -38.44
CA LYS A 94 -16.62 -0.33 -38.68
C LYS A 94 -17.24 -1.44 -37.81
N PRO A 95 -18.57 -1.44 -37.62
CA PRO A 95 -19.27 -2.56 -37.03
C PRO A 95 -19.03 -3.87 -37.80
N VAL A 96 -18.74 -4.94 -37.08
CA VAL A 96 -18.55 -6.31 -37.59
C VAL A 96 -19.62 -7.20 -37.01
N VAL A 97 -20.53 -7.72 -37.84
CA VAL A 97 -21.60 -8.64 -37.45
C VAL A 97 -21.24 -10.06 -37.89
N MET A 98 -21.41 -11.03 -37.01
CA MET A 98 -21.14 -12.43 -37.29
C MET A 98 -22.46 -13.18 -37.48
N ALA A 99 -22.62 -13.77 -38.66
CA ALA A 99 -23.71 -14.70 -38.96
C ALA A 99 -23.21 -16.13 -38.73
N CYS A 100 -23.49 -16.69 -37.56
CA CYS A 100 -23.10 -18.05 -37.19
C CYS A 100 -24.06 -19.06 -37.83
N THR A 101 -23.87 -19.38 -39.12
CA THR A 101 -24.75 -20.26 -39.92
C THR A 101 -24.59 -21.76 -39.63
N GLY A 102 -23.79 -22.12 -38.63
CA GLY A 102 -23.55 -23.50 -38.22
C GLY A 102 -22.62 -23.57 -37.01
N HIS A 103 -22.08 -24.76 -36.70
CA HIS A 103 -21.23 -24.93 -35.52
C HIS A 103 -19.96 -24.05 -35.55
N ALA A 104 -19.55 -23.54 -34.39
CA ALA A 104 -18.35 -22.73 -34.20
C ALA A 104 -17.46 -23.35 -33.12
N ILE A 105 -16.41 -24.07 -33.54
CA ILE A 105 -15.58 -24.89 -32.64
C ILE A 105 -14.13 -24.43 -32.69
N ALA A 106 -13.44 -24.50 -31.55
CA ALA A 106 -12.03 -24.11 -31.39
C ALA A 106 -11.79 -22.67 -31.92
N MET A 107 -10.87 -22.49 -32.87
CA MET A 107 -10.63 -21.18 -33.50
C MET A 107 -11.87 -20.56 -34.14
N GLY A 108 -12.86 -21.36 -34.57
CA GLY A 108 -14.14 -20.85 -35.04
C GLY A 108 -14.95 -20.13 -33.95
N ALA A 109 -14.89 -20.59 -32.70
CA ALA A 109 -15.51 -19.93 -31.55
C ALA A 109 -14.82 -18.61 -31.20
N PHE A 110 -13.49 -18.55 -31.35
CA PHE A 110 -12.72 -17.31 -31.12
C PHE A 110 -12.94 -16.30 -32.23
N LEU A 111 -13.02 -16.76 -33.48
CA LEU A 111 -13.36 -15.91 -34.60
C LEU A 111 -14.77 -15.34 -34.43
N LEU A 112 -15.76 -16.18 -34.09
CA LEU A 112 -17.13 -15.74 -33.78
C LEU A 112 -17.14 -14.66 -32.68
N SER A 113 -16.37 -14.85 -31.61
CA SER A 113 -16.27 -13.91 -30.49
C SER A 113 -15.58 -12.58 -30.85
N SER A 114 -14.94 -12.49 -32.02
CA SER A 114 -14.24 -11.29 -32.47
C SER A 114 -15.17 -10.24 -33.10
N GLY A 115 -16.40 -10.60 -33.46
CA GLY A 115 -17.39 -9.65 -34.00
C GLY A 115 -18.13 -8.84 -32.93
N ASP A 116 -18.61 -7.66 -33.30
CA ASP A 116 -19.32 -6.71 -32.45
C ASP A 116 -20.71 -7.18 -32.04
N HIS A 117 -21.40 -7.88 -32.94
CA HIS A 117 -22.72 -8.48 -32.73
C HIS A 117 -22.78 -9.85 -33.42
N ARG A 118 -23.37 -10.85 -32.77
CA ARG A 118 -23.30 -12.25 -33.20
C ARG A 118 -24.69 -12.89 -33.20
N VAL A 119 -25.15 -13.29 -34.38
CA VAL A 119 -26.45 -13.92 -34.61
C VAL A 119 -26.23 -15.40 -34.88
N ALA A 120 -26.99 -16.27 -34.22
CA ALA A 120 -26.92 -17.73 -34.43
C ALA A 120 -28.30 -18.37 -34.32
N ALA A 121 -28.43 -19.62 -34.75
CA ALA A 121 -29.62 -20.42 -34.47
C ALA A 121 -29.46 -21.27 -33.20
N HIS A 122 -30.60 -21.66 -32.62
CA HIS A 122 -30.63 -22.41 -31.36
C HIS A 122 -29.83 -23.74 -31.43
N ALA A 123 -29.78 -24.39 -32.59
CA ALA A 123 -29.19 -25.71 -32.78
C ALA A 123 -27.65 -25.73 -32.92
N TYR A 124 -26.96 -24.58 -32.94
CA TYR A 124 -25.54 -24.53 -33.26
C TYR A 124 -24.65 -24.56 -32.01
N ASN A 125 -23.91 -25.66 -31.87
CA ASN A 125 -22.84 -25.81 -30.89
C ASN A 125 -21.70 -24.80 -31.08
N ILE A 126 -21.34 -24.14 -29.98
CA ILE A 126 -20.21 -23.23 -29.83
C ILE A 126 -19.33 -23.74 -28.69
N GLN A 127 -18.05 -23.98 -28.95
CA GLN A 127 -17.16 -24.61 -27.98
C GLN A 127 -15.68 -24.23 -28.19
N ALA A 128 -15.02 -23.82 -27.11
CA ALA A 128 -13.56 -23.83 -27.01
C ALA A 128 -13.11 -25.26 -26.66
N ASN A 129 -12.73 -26.05 -27.66
CA ASN A 129 -12.57 -27.50 -27.54
C ASN A 129 -11.16 -27.94 -27.11
N GLU A 130 -10.20 -27.02 -27.01
CA GLU A 130 -8.78 -27.31 -26.82
C GLU A 130 -8.52 -28.17 -25.58
N VAL A 131 -9.10 -27.82 -24.42
CA VAL A 131 -8.90 -28.57 -23.17
C VAL A 131 -9.44 -30.00 -23.26
N ALA A 132 -10.59 -30.20 -23.93
CA ALA A 132 -11.17 -31.52 -24.11
C ALA A 132 -10.28 -32.46 -24.94
N ILE A 133 -9.44 -31.92 -25.83
CA ILE A 133 -8.50 -32.68 -26.66
C ILE A 133 -7.05 -32.64 -26.13
N GLY A 134 -6.85 -32.21 -24.88
CA GLY A 134 -5.54 -32.18 -24.23
C GLY A 134 -4.63 -31.02 -24.64
N MET A 135 -5.18 -29.98 -25.26
CA MET A 135 -4.46 -28.76 -25.63
C MET A 135 -4.75 -27.62 -24.65
N VAL A 136 -3.73 -26.81 -24.38
CA VAL A 136 -3.88 -25.58 -23.61
C VAL A 136 -4.46 -24.51 -24.53
N ILE A 137 -5.55 -23.84 -24.11
CA ILE A 137 -6.12 -22.71 -24.86
C ILE A 137 -5.07 -21.59 -24.95
N PRO A 138 -4.75 -21.08 -26.15
CA PRO A 138 -3.79 -19.98 -26.29
C PRO A 138 -4.22 -18.73 -25.53
N TYR A 139 -3.26 -17.98 -24.97
CA TYR A 139 -3.55 -16.74 -24.25
C TYR A 139 -4.39 -15.76 -25.08
N ALA A 140 -4.15 -15.65 -26.40
CA ALA A 140 -4.94 -14.79 -27.28
C ALA A 140 -6.42 -15.18 -27.32
N ALA A 141 -6.73 -16.48 -27.34
CA ALA A 141 -8.11 -16.97 -27.29
C ALA A 141 -8.78 -16.69 -25.93
N LEU A 142 -8.03 -16.81 -24.82
CA LEU A 142 -8.53 -16.46 -23.48
C LEU A 142 -8.92 -14.99 -23.40
N GLU A 143 -8.12 -14.08 -23.96
CA GLU A 143 -8.43 -12.65 -23.95
C GLU A 143 -9.64 -12.31 -24.84
N ILE A 144 -9.76 -12.92 -26.04
CA ILE A 144 -10.94 -12.75 -26.89
C ILE A 144 -12.21 -13.19 -26.16
N MET A 145 -12.18 -14.33 -25.47
CA MET A 145 -13.32 -14.83 -24.70
C MET A 145 -13.64 -13.95 -23.49
N LYS A 146 -12.65 -13.42 -22.77
CA LYS A 146 -12.88 -12.50 -21.63
C LYS A 146 -13.60 -11.22 -22.04
N LEU A 147 -13.40 -10.74 -23.26
CA LEU A 147 -14.10 -9.55 -23.77
C LEU A 147 -15.60 -9.78 -23.99
N ARG A 148 -16.05 -11.04 -24.08
CA ARG A 148 -17.39 -11.40 -24.54
C ARG A 148 -18.20 -12.21 -23.55
N LEU A 149 -17.56 -13.19 -22.93
CA LEU A 149 -18.24 -14.16 -22.10
C LEU A 149 -18.47 -13.60 -20.69
N THR A 150 -19.58 -13.97 -20.09
CA THR A 150 -19.79 -13.73 -18.65
C THR A 150 -18.71 -14.46 -17.85
N PRO A 151 -18.36 -14.02 -16.62
CA PRO A 151 -17.35 -14.71 -15.82
C PRO A 151 -17.62 -16.22 -15.68
N SER A 152 -18.89 -16.62 -15.52
CA SER A 152 -19.29 -18.03 -15.46
C SER A 152 -19.16 -18.73 -16.81
N GLY A 153 -19.64 -18.12 -17.90
CA GLY A 153 -19.50 -18.65 -19.26
C GLY A 153 -18.05 -18.83 -19.68
N TYR A 154 -17.18 -17.88 -19.32
CA TYR A 154 -15.74 -17.92 -19.54
C TYR A 154 -15.07 -19.11 -18.85
N GLN A 155 -15.34 -19.32 -17.55
CA GLN A 155 -14.76 -20.45 -16.81
C GLN A 155 -15.23 -21.80 -17.37
N GLN A 156 -16.52 -21.90 -17.70
CA GLN A 156 -17.10 -23.11 -18.28
C GLN A 156 -16.55 -23.39 -19.70
N ALA A 157 -16.37 -22.37 -20.53
CA ALA A 157 -15.79 -22.51 -21.87
C ALA A 157 -14.29 -22.84 -21.80
N ALA A 158 -13.51 -22.07 -21.04
CA ALA A 158 -12.06 -22.15 -21.06
C ALA A 158 -11.49 -23.29 -20.20
N GLY A 159 -12.09 -23.55 -19.03
CA GLY A 159 -11.59 -24.56 -18.08
C GLY A 159 -12.24 -25.93 -18.22
N LEU A 160 -13.51 -25.98 -18.64
CA LEU A 160 -14.29 -27.22 -18.70
C LEU A 160 -14.61 -27.66 -20.14
N ALA A 161 -14.17 -26.90 -21.15
CA ALA A 161 -14.49 -27.12 -22.56
C ALA A 161 -15.99 -27.36 -22.79
N LYS A 162 -16.87 -26.68 -22.03
CA LYS A 162 -18.32 -26.87 -22.13
C LYS A 162 -18.82 -26.45 -23.51
N THR A 163 -19.70 -27.27 -24.09
CA THR A 163 -20.44 -26.92 -25.31
C THR A 163 -21.63 -26.02 -24.97
N PHE A 164 -21.78 -24.93 -25.70
CA PHE A 164 -22.90 -23.99 -25.57
C PHE A 164 -23.74 -23.99 -26.84
N PHE A 165 -25.06 -23.86 -26.69
CA PHE A 165 -26.01 -23.72 -27.80
C PHE A 165 -27.29 -23.03 -27.28
N GLY A 166 -28.11 -22.48 -28.16
CA GLY A 166 -29.36 -21.81 -27.78
C GLY A 166 -29.18 -20.77 -26.69
N GLU A 167 -30.08 -20.77 -25.71
CA GLU A 167 -30.11 -19.80 -24.62
C GLU A 167 -28.87 -19.90 -23.73
N THR A 168 -28.22 -21.07 -23.66
CA THR A 168 -26.98 -21.21 -22.90
C THR A 168 -25.81 -20.49 -23.56
N ALA A 169 -25.76 -20.43 -24.90
CA ALA A 169 -24.77 -19.65 -25.63
C ALA A 169 -25.02 -18.14 -25.47
N LEU A 170 -26.29 -17.72 -25.49
CA LEU A 170 -26.70 -16.34 -25.22
C LEU A 170 -26.33 -15.92 -23.79
N ALA A 171 -26.72 -16.71 -22.79
CA ALA A 171 -26.43 -16.44 -21.38
C ALA A 171 -24.92 -16.47 -21.06
N ALA A 172 -24.15 -17.29 -21.78
CA ALA A 172 -22.70 -17.31 -21.66
C ALA A 172 -22.02 -16.10 -22.31
N GLY A 173 -22.68 -15.42 -23.26
CA GLY A 173 -22.14 -14.29 -24.02
C GLY A 173 -21.44 -14.67 -25.33
N PHE A 174 -21.62 -15.90 -25.83
CA PHE A 174 -21.06 -16.33 -27.12
C PHE A 174 -21.78 -15.71 -28.32
N ILE A 175 -23.08 -15.48 -28.17
CA ILE A 175 -23.96 -14.87 -29.16
C ILE A 175 -24.80 -13.78 -28.51
N ASP A 176 -25.37 -12.90 -29.31
CA ASP A 176 -26.17 -11.76 -28.88
C ASP A 176 -27.65 -11.90 -29.31
N GLU A 177 -27.93 -12.71 -30.34
CA GLU A 177 -29.28 -12.96 -30.85
C GLU A 177 -29.47 -14.41 -31.32
N ILE A 178 -30.66 -14.97 -31.08
CA ILE A 178 -31.08 -16.31 -31.53
C ILE A 178 -32.22 -16.17 -32.54
N VAL A 179 -32.05 -16.74 -33.74
CA VAL A 179 -33.09 -16.79 -34.78
C VAL A 179 -33.26 -18.21 -35.36
N LEU A 180 -34.21 -18.39 -36.28
CA LEU A 180 -34.32 -19.64 -37.03
C LEU A 180 -33.11 -19.83 -37.97
N PRO A 181 -32.62 -21.07 -38.18
CA PRO A 181 -31.45 -21.37 -39.04
C PRO A 181 -31.40 -20.62 -40.37
N GLU A 182 -32.52 -20.61 -41.09
CA GLU A 182 -32.68 -19.96 -42.40
C GLU A 182 -32.64 -18.43 -42.34
N MET A 183 -32.86 -17.84 -41.16
CA MET A 183 -32.90 -16.39 -40.95
C MET A 183 -31.57 -15.81 -40.45
N VAL A 184 -30.57 -16.63 -40.10
CA VAL A 184 -29.33 -16.16 -39.45
C VAL A 184 -28.59 -15.14 -40.31
N LEU A 185 -28.46 -15.38 -41.61
CA LEU A 185 -27.76 -14.47 -42.51
C LEU A 185 -28.57 -13.19 -42.74
N ASP A 186 -29.86 -13.31 -43.00
CA ASP A 186 -30.74 -12.17 -43.26
C ASP A 186 -30.79 -11.25 -42.05
N ARG A 187 -30.95 -11.81 -40.84
CA ARG A 187 -30.95 -11.03 -39.59
C ARG A 187 -29.61 -10.36 -39.32
N ALA A 188 -28.49 -11.03 -39.58
CA ALA A 188 -27.17 -10.43 -39.44
C ALA A 188 -26.95 -9.27 -40.42
N GLN A 189 -27.50 -9.36 -41.64
CA GLN A 189 -27.47 -8.27 -42.62
C GLN A 189 -28.34 -7.09 -42.18
N GLU A 190 -29.53 -7.35 -41.62
CA GLU A 190 -30.39 -6.32 -41.02
C GLU A 190 -29.69 -5.59 -39.88
N ALA A 191 -29.10 -6.32 -38.92
CA ALA A 191 -28.34 -5.72 -37.83
C ALA A 191 -27.13 -4.91 -38.33
N ALA A 192 -26.44 -5.39 -39.36
CA ALA A 192 -25.34 -4.65 -39.98
C ALA A 192 -25.83 -3.37 -40.68
N ALA A 193 -26.99 -3.38 -41.33
CA ALA A 193 -27.61 -2.18 -41.91
C ALA A 193 -27.95 -1.15 -40.84
N GLU A 194 -28.50 -1.59 -39.70
CA GLU A 194 -28.76 -0.71 -38.55
C GLU A 194 -27.46 -0.09 -38.02
N PHE A 195 -26.41 -0.89 -37.82
CA PHE A 195 -25.14 -0.41 -37.28
C PHE A 195 -24.34 0.44 -38.28
N ALA A 196 -24.54 0.28 -39.59
CA ALA A 196 -23.94 1.14 -40.60
C ALA A 196 -24.37 2.62 -40.44
N GLY A 197 -25.55 2.86 -39.84
CA GLY A 197 -26.04 4.20 -39.52
C GLY A 197 -25.37 4.87 -38.31
N LEU A 198 -24.55 4.16 -37.53
CA LEU A 198 -23.83 4.73 -36.39
C LEU A 198 -22.82 5.81 -36.82
N ASN A 199 -22.50 6.74 -35.91
CA ASN A 199 -21.39 7.66 -36.12
C ASN A 199 -20.08 6.87 -36.16
N GLN A 200 -19.54 6.70 -37.37
CA GLN A 200 -18.42 5.79 -37.65
C GLN A 200 -17.14 6.17 -36.89
N ARG A 201 -16.87 7.47 -36.71
CA ARG A 201 -15.69 7.93 -35.94
C ARG A 201 -15.85 7.67 -34.44
N ALA A 202 -17.03 7.95 -33.89
CA ALA A 202 -17.32 7.70 -32.48
C ALA A 202 -17.35 6.19 -32.19
N HIS A 203 -17.92 5.38 -33.09
CA HIS A 203 -17.90 3.93 -32.98
C HIS A 203 -16.47 3.39 -32.96
N ALA A 204 -15.63 3.76 -33.94
CA ALA A 204 -14.24 3.32 -34.00
C ALA A 204 -13.44 3.68 -32.73
N ALA A 205 -13.55 4.93 -32.27
CA ALA A 205 -12.85 5.38 -31.06
C ALA A 205 -13.36 4.68 -29.80
N THR A 206 -14.68 4.46 -29.70
CA THR A 206 -15.28 3.77 -28.55
C THR A 206 -14.94 2.29 -28.54
N LYS A 207 -14.98 1.62 -29.70
CA LYS A 207 -14.62 0.21 -29.87
C LYS A 207 -13.18 -0.07 -29.41
N LEU A 208 -12.23 0.79 -29.78
CA LEU A 208 -10.83 0.68 -29.33
C LEU A 208 -10.67 0.95 -27.82
N ARG A 209 -11.44 1.88 -27.25
CA ARG A 209 -11.40 2.16 -25.79
C ARG A 209 -12.05 1.06 -24.96
N ALA A 210 -13.14 0.49 -25.45
CA ALA A 210 -13.88 -0.59 -24.77
C ALA A 210 -13.12 -1.93 -24.84
N ARG A 211 -12.20 -2.07 -25.79
CA ARG A 211 -11.37 -3.26 -25.99
C ARG A 211 -9.89 -2.87 -25.99
N PRO A 212 -9.33 -2.49 -24.83
CA PRO A 212 -7.93 -2.14 -24.73
C PRO A 212 -7.10 -3.34 -25.19
N THR A 213 -6.54 -3.24 -26.39
CA THR A 213 -5.90 -4.36 -27.07
C THR A 213 -4.58 -4.71 -26.38
N PRO A 214 -4.35 -5.98 -26.00
CA PRO A 214 -3.12 -6.38 -25.32
C PRO A 214 -1.90 -6.52 -26.25
N TRP A 215 -2.03 -6.22 -27.56
CA TRP A 215 -0.97 -6.44 -28.55
C TRP A 215 -0.72 -5.18 -29.40
N PRO A 216 0.54 -4.75 -29.62
CA PRO A 216 0.83 -3.63 -30.51
C PRO A 216 0.55 -4.04 -31.97
N PRO A 217 -0.14 -3.22 -32.78
CA PRO A 217 -0.32 -3.53 -34.20
C PRO A 217 1.04 -3.56 -34.90
N SER A 218 1.34 -4.65 -35.61
CA SER A 218 2.38 -4.64 -36.63
C SER A 218 1.95 -3.67 -37.74
N ALA A 219 2.77 -2.65 -38.01
CA ALA A 219 2.48 -1.62 -39.00
C ALA A 219 2.16 -2.23 -40.38
N PRO A 220 1.16 -1.71 -41.12
CA PRO A 220 0.86 -2.19 -42.46
C PRO A 220 1.98 -1.83 -43.45
N ALA A 221 2.28 -2.76 -44.36
CA ALA A 221 3.23 -2.56 -45.44
C ALA A 221 2.68 -1.55 -46.45
N SER A 222 3.12 -0.29 -46.38
CA SER A 222 2.87 0.70 -47.41
C SER A 222 3.83 0.50 -48.59
N THR A 223 3.27 0.15 -49.74
CA THR A 223 3.89 0.23 -51.06
C THR A 223 4.16 1.69 -51.46
N GLY A 224 5.39 2.04 -51.86
CA GLY A 224 5.65 3.21 -52.73
C GLY A 224 6.76 4.20 -52.34
N SER A 225 7.82 4.19 -53.16
CA SER A 225 8.87 5.22 -53.41
C SER A 225 9.79 5.76 -52.29
N ARG A 226 10.99 5.16 -52.28
CA ARG A 226 12.35 5.63 -51.90
C ARG A 226 12.72 7.06 -52.40
N PRO A 227 13.74 7.78 -51.85
CA PRO A 227 15.16 7.37 -51.99
C PRO A 227 16.15 7.61 -50.83
N ASN A 228 17.07 6.63 -50.74
CA ASN A 228 18.49 6.62 -50.32
C ASN A 228 19.01 7.78 -49.44
N SER A 229 19.65 7.50 -48.30
CA SER A 229 20.96 6.83 -48.21
C SER A 229 21.20 6.43 -46.73
N GLY A 230 21.49 5.18 -46.40
CA GLY A 230 22.85 4.68 -46.24
C GLY A 230 22.94 3.70 -45.04
N SER A 231 23.21 2.43 -45.34
CA SER A 231 23.69 1.31 -44.47
C SER A 231 22.83 0.75 -43.30
N SER A 232 22.57 -0.56 -43.40
CA SER A 232 21.93 -1.55 -42.50
C SER A 232 23.00 -2.31 -41.65
N PRO A 233 22.71 -3.29 -40.75
CA PRO A 233 21.45 -3.76 -40.13
C PRO A 233 21.45 -3.86 -38.58
N LEU A 234 20.23 -3.97 -38.05
CA LEU A 234 19.88 -4.43 -36.70
C LEU A 234 20.31 -5.89 -36.46
N ILE A 235 21.01 -6.13 -35.35
CA ILE A 235 21.21 -7.45 -34.74
C ILE A 235 20.23 -7.62 -33.56
N CYS A 236 19.63 -8.81 -33.54
CA CYS A 236 18.67 -9.39 -32.60
C CYS A 236 18.99 -9.18 -31.08
N PRO A 237 18.02 -8.83 -30.21
CA PRO A 237 18.28 -8.52 -28.79
C PRO A 237 18.13 -9.73 -27.86
N TRP A 238 18.92 -10.79 -28.07
CA TRP A 238 19.06 -11.91 -27.11
C TRP A 238 20.52 -12.20 -26.69
N LEU A 239 21.45 -11.27 -26.92
CA LEU A 239 22.84 -11.38 -26.46
C LEU A 239 23.44 -10.02 -26.07
N LYS A 240 23.15 -9.53 -24.84
CA LYS A 240 23.93 -8.47 -24.17
C LYS A 240 23.96 -8.69 -22.64
N TRP A 241 24.52 -9.83 -22.24
CA TRP A 241 25.31 -9.94 -21.02
C TRP A 241 26.77 -10.09 -21.50
N PHE A 242 27.70 -9.37 -20.90
CA PHE A 242 29.12 -9.18 -21.28
C PHE A 242 29.43 -8.07 -22.31
N ARG A 243 29.73 -6.87 -21.81
CA ARG A 243 30.99 -6.10 -21.99
C ARG A 243 30.77 -4.64 -21.57
N GLY A 244 31.59 -4.15 -20.64
CA GLY A 244 31.49 -2.81 -20.04
C GLY A 244 31.86 -1.65 -20.97
N PRO A 245 31.58 -0.39 -20.60
CA PRO A 245 31.80 0.76 -21.47
C PRO A 245 33.16 1.43 -21.24
N LEU A 246 33.75 1.92 -22.33
CA LEU A 246 34.78 2.98 -22.31
C LEU A 246 34.10 4.35 -22.51
N PRO A 247 34.70 5.45 -22.01
CA PRO A 247 33.98 6.66 -21.68
C PRO A 247 33.85 7.63 -22.87
N GLY A 248 32.63 8.12 -23.11
CA GLY A 248 32.34 9.25 -23.97
C GLY A 248 31.13 9.98 -23.42
N LYS A 249 31.30 11.26 -23.07
CA LYS A 249 30.34 12.12 -22.37
C LYS A 249 28.92 12.05 -22.98
N SER A 250 27.95 11.55 -22.22
CA SER A 250 26.52 11.65 -22.53
C SER A 250 25.75 12.13 -21.30
N THR A 251 24.82 13.05 -21.53
CA THR A 251 23.78 13.50 -20.60
C THR A 251 22.98 12.28 -20.07
N PRO A 252 22.63 12.23 -18.77
CA PRO A 252 22.03 11.04 -18.18
C PRO A 252 20.61 10.82 -18.71
N VAL A 253 20.35 9.63 -19.25
CA VAL A 253 19.00 9.13 -19.50
C VAL A 253 18.33 8.93 -18.14
N ALA A 254 17.19 9.57 -17.90
CA ALA A 254 16.43 9.42 -16.67
C ALA A 254 16.10 7.93 -16.44
N THR A 255 16.51 7.41 -15.28
CA THR A 255 16.21 6.02 -14.89
C THR A 255 14.72 5.91 -14.60
N ASP A 256 14.03 4.93 -15.21
CA ASP A 256 12.61 4.68 -14.94
C ASP A 256 12.44 4.09 -13.53
N ARG A 257 12.07 4.96 -12.58
CA ARG A 257 11.86 4.60 -11.17
C ARG A 257 10.59 3.82 -10.92
N ILE A 258 9.66 3.75 -11.87
CA ILE A 258 8.51 2.86 -11.78
C ILE A 258 8.95 1.42 -12.05
N ALA A 259 9.73 1.19 -13.11
CA ALA A 259 10.21 -0.15 -13.46
C ALA A 259 11.32 -0.66 -12.53
N ASP A 260 12.19 0.24 -12.04
CA ASP A 260 13.26 -0.06 -11.07
C ASP A 260 13.18 0.88 -9.85
N PRO A 261 12.32 0.56 -8.86
CA PRO A 261 12.11 1.39 -7.67
C PRO A 261 13.36 1.59 -6.82
N TRP A 262 14.32 0.67 -6.85
CA TRP A 262 15.50 0.71 -5.98
C TRP A 262 16.72 1.28 -6.70
N GLY A 263 16.78 1.19 -8.03
CA GLY A 263 17.84 1.74 -8.86
C GLY A 263 19.13 0.95 -8.87
N ALA A 264 20.10 1.54 -9.59
CA ALA A 264 21.49 1.09 -9.61
C ALA A 264 22.06 0.93 -8.19
N ARG A 265 22.78 -0.18 -8.00
CA ARG A 265 23.45 -0.52 -6.74
C ARG A 265 24.69 0.36 -6.53
N THR A 266 24.92 0.74 -5.30
CA THR A 266 26.15 1.41 -4.83
C THR A 266 26.70 0.60 -3.66
N PRO A 267 27.36 -0.55 -3.93
CA PRO A 267 27.80 -1.46 -2.89
C PRO A 267 28.82 -0.80 -1.95
N TYR A 268 28.79 -1.17 -0.68
CA TYR A 268 29.68 -0.63 0.35
C TYR A 268 29.97 -1.65 1.45
N GLU A 269 31.10 -1.47 2.12
CA GLU A 269 31.62 -2.39 3.14
C GLU A 269 31.03 -2.11 4.53
N PRO A 270 30.97 -3.13 5.40
CA PRO A 270 30.43 -2.96 6.74
C PRO A 270 31.11 -1.82 7.52
N GLY A 271 30.31 -0.96 8.12
CA GLY A 271 30.77 0.18 8.92
C GLY A 271 31.37 1.35 8.12
N THR A 272 31.24 1.34 6.80
CA THR A 272 31.49 2.52 5.96
C THR A 272 30.18 3.26 5.69
N PRO A 273 30.18 4.60 5.54
CA PRO A 273 28.97 5.35 5.22
C PRO A 273 28.35 4.88 3.89
N TRP A 274 27.01 4.82 3.85
CA TRP A 274 26.29 4.50 2.63
C TRP A 274 26.55 5.59 1.56
N PRO A 275 27.02 5.24 0.34
CA PRO A 275 27.37 6.25 -0.66
C PRO A 275 26.19 7.08 -1.15
N ASP A 276 26.44 8.34 -1.46
CA ASP A 276 25.40 9.27 -1.95
C ASP A 276 24.90 8.90 -3.35
N ARG A 277 23.59 9.07 -3.57
CA ARG A 277 22.94 9.00 -4.88
C ARG A 277 21.73 9.92 -4.89
N VAL A 278 21.82 11.05 -5.59
CA VAL A 278 20.72 12.01 -5.68
C VAL A 278 19.74 11.61 -6.77
N ASP A 279 18.56 11.17 -6.34
CA ASP A 279 17.41 10.93 -7.21
C ASP A 279 16.64 12.24 -7.41
N THR A 280 16.17 12.51 -8.63
CA THR A 280 15.50 13.77 -8.99
C THR A 280 14.41 13.51 -10.00
N TYR A 281 13.30 14.22 -9.86
CA TYR A 281 12.26 14.33 -10.87
C TYR A 281 11.81 15.78 -11.01
N LEU A 282 11.81 16.30 -12.23
CA LEU A 282 11.26 17.60 -12.60
C LEU A 282 10.18 17.38 -13.66
N ALA A 283 9.13 18.20 -13.61
CA ALA A 283 8.05 18.19 -14.58
C ALA A 283 8.56 18.48 -16.00
N ASP A 284 7.81 18.04 -17.00
CA ASP A 284 8.20 18.18 -18.41
C ASP A 284 8.48 19.65 -18.77
N GLY A 285 9.61 19.89 -19.43
CA GLY A 285 10.06 21.23 -19.81
C GLY A 285 10.70 22.06 -18.69
N ILE A 286 10.84 21.51 -17.48
CA ILE A 286 11.54 22.15 -16.36
C ILE A 286 12.98 21.65 -16.28
N THR A 287 13.95 22.56 -16.32
CA THR A 287 15.34 22.27 -16.00
C THR A 287 15.68 22.74 -14.59
N ALA A 288 16.74 22.19 -13.99
CA ALA A 288 17.16 22.56 -12.64
C ALA A 288 17.51 24.06 -12.51
N GLU A 289 18.03 24.67 -13.57
CA GLU A 289 18.35 26.10 -13.65
C GLU A 289 17.11 26.98 -13.78
N SER A 290 15.99 26.41 -14.22
CA SER A 290 14.73 27.13 -14.38
C SER A 290 13.83 27.11 -13.14
N VAL A 291 14.28 26.45 -12.06
CA VAL A 291 13.60 26.39 -10.76
C VAL A 291 13.90 27.67 -9.98
N ASP A 292 12.86 28.37 -9.51
CA ASP A 292 13.01 29.63 -8.78
C ASP A 292 13.59 29.40 -7.39
N ARG A 293 13.16 28.31 -6.72
CA ARG A 293 13.61 27.94 -5.38
C ARG A 293 13.49 26.46 -5.11
N TRP A 294 14.45 25.96 -4.33
CA TRP A 294 14.45 24.63 -3.75
C TRP A 294 14.13 24.75 -2.26
N VAL A 295 13.05 24.12 -1.81
CA VAL A 295 12.54 24.26 -0.44
C VAL A 295 12.69 22.93 0.29
N GLN A 296 13.38 22.94 1.43
CA GLN A 296 13.66 21.71 2.19
C GLN A 296 12.40 21.09 2.79
N SER A 297 12.35 19.76 2.75
CA SER A 297 11.41 18.94 3.51
C SER A 297 11.96 17.51 3.68
N ALA A 298 11.16 16.61 4.25
CA ALA A 298 11.27 15.17 4.00
C ALA A 298 9.91 14.60 3.49
N ALA A 299 9.89 13.33 3.11
CA ALA A 299 8.74 12.62 2.57
C ALA A 299 7.64 12.35 3.61
N VAL A 300 6.36 12.42 3.17
CA VAL A 300 5.16 12.19 4.01
C VAL A 300 4.23 11.07 3.51
N LEU A 301 4.75 10.12 2.73
CA LEU A 301 3.99 8.99 2.18
C LEU A 301 4.44 7.63 2.74
N HIS A 302 5.40 7.62 3.67
CA HIS A 302 5.83 6.46 4.46
C HIS A 302 6.71 6.92 5.64
N SER A 303 6.91 6.04 6.60
CA SER A 303 7.71 6.27 7.82
C SER A 303 9.22 6.34 7.64
N ASN A 304 9.75 6.17 6.43
CA ASN A 304 11.21 6.20 6.26
C ASN A 304 11.80 7.58 6.58
N GLY A 305 11.13 8.67 6.20
CA GLY A 305 11.60 10.04 6.46
C GLY A 305 12.70 10.51 5.51
N ASP A 306 12.52 10.27 4.21
CA ASP A 306 13.53 10.59 3.21
C ASP A 306 13.65 12.10 2.99
N GLY A 307 14.81 12.69 3.31
CA GLY A 307 15.09 14.10 3.12
C GLY A 307 15.10 14.52 1.64
N LEU A 308 14.38 15.58 1.29
CA LEU A 308 14.24 16.06 -0.08
C LEU A 308 14.09 17.58 -0.18
N ASP A 309 14.43 18.15 -1.34
CA ASP A 309 14.08 19.51 -1.69
C ASP A 309 12.94 19.52 -2.71
N ILE A 310 11.98 20.41 -2.50
CA ILE A 310 10.83 20.66 -3.37
C ILE A 310 11.21 21.76 -4.36
N ALA A 311 11.11 21.47 -5.66
CA ALA A 311 11.32 22.45 -6.71
C ALA A 311 10.06 23.30 -6.88
N VAL A 312 10.19 24.63 -6.81
CA VAL A 312 9.09 25.57 -7.02
C VAL A 312 9.40 26.50 -8.18
N LYS A 313 8.42 26.69 -9.06
CA LYS A 313 8.46 27.65 -10.17
C LYS A 313 7.10 28.30 -10.35
N ASP A 314 7.05 29.61 -10.53
CA ASP A 314 5.81 30.38 -10.71
C ASP A 314 4.77 30.11 -9.61
N GLY A 315 5.25 29.95 -8.37
CA GLY A 315 4.41 29.66 -7.19
C GLY A 315 3.83 28.24 -7.14
N ARG A 316 4.28 27.31 -7.99
CA ARG A 316 3.81 25.92 -8.06
C ARG A 316 4.94 24.93 -7.84
N ILE A 317 4.62 23.78 -7.26
CA ILE A 317 5.55 22.66 -7.18
C ILE A 317 5.74 22.09 -8.59
N VAL A 318 6.99 21.90 -9.00
CA VAL A 318 7.36 21.40 -10.33
C VAL A 318 8.30 20.19 -10.28
N GLY A 319 8.56 19.64 -9.09
CA GLY A 319 9.41 18.47 -8.93
C GLY A 319 10.03 18.37 -7.55
N VAL A 320 10.91 17.39 -7.39
CA VAL A 320 11.67 17.13 -6.15
C VAL A 320 13.06 16.57 -6.47
N ARG A 321 13.99 16.70 -5.53
CA ARG A 321 15.26 15.97 -5.50
C ARG A 321 15.57 15.49 -4.10
N GLY A 322 16.22 14.34 -3.95
CA GLY A 322 16.68 13.90 -2.63
C GLY A 322 17.88 14.73 -2.15
N ARG A 323 18.06 14.79 -0.82
CA ARG A 323 19.16 15.53 -0.19
C ARG A 323 20.32 14.58 0.12
N ALA A 324 21.46 14.75 -0.55
CA ALA A 324 22.66 13.91 -0.30
C ALA A 324 23.16 14.00 1.14
N VAL A 325 23.05 15.18 1.75
CA VAL A 325 23.40 15.48 3.14
C VAL A 325 22.53 14.71 4.15
N ASP A 326 21.37 14.19 3.76
CA ASP A 326 20.45 13.59 4.71
C ASP A 326 20.83 12.16 5.12
N ARG A 327 20.90 11.92 6.44
CA ARG A 327 21.30 10.66 7.07
C ARG A 327 20.43 9.46 6.71
N VAL A 328 19.16 9.71 6.36
CA VAL A 328 18.20 8.63 6.12
C VAL A 328 18.40 8.08 4.72
N ASN A 329 18.41 8.95 3.72
CA ASN A 329 18.30 8.54 2.33
C ASN A 329 19.54 8.79 1.46
N HIS A 330 20.49 9.61 1.90
CA HIS A 330 21.67 9.96 1.12
C HIS A 330 21.35 10.37 -0.33
N GLY A 331 20.27 11.15 -0.47
CA GLY A 331 19.76 11.64 -1.76
C GLY A 331 18.79 10.71 -2.50
N ARG A 332 18.53 9.50 -2.01
CA ARG A 332 17.66 8.54 -2.71
C ARG A 332 16.19 8.82 -2.46
N LEU A 333 15.37 8.59 -3.46
CA LEU A 333 13.92 8.76 -3.37
C LEU A 333 13.21 7.55 -3.96
N ASP A 334 12.10 7.17 -3.34
CA ASP A 334 11.26 6.12 -3.88
C ASP A 334 10.22 6.68 -4.87
N PRO A 335 9.49 5.83 -5.61
CA PRO A 335 8.52 6.29 -6.59
C PRO A 335 7.45 7.23 -5.99
N LYS A 336 6.99 6.97 -4.76
CA LYS A 336 6.01 7.82 -4.09
C LYS A 336 6.62 9.17 -3.76
N ASP A 337 7.88 9.22 -3.36
CA ASP A 337 8.56 10.49 -3.07
C ASP A 337 8.75 11.33 -4.34
N LEU A 338 9.12 10.68 -5.45
CA LEU A 338 9.37 11.35 -6.73
C LEU A 338 8.10 11.93 -7.38
N PHE A 339 6.95 11.29 -7.18
CA PHE A 339 5.72 11.62 -7.91
C PHE A 339 4.55 12.08 -7.02
N GLY A 340 4.58 11.78 -5.73
CA GLY A 340 3.46 12.00 -4.81
C GLY A 340 3.06 13.47 -4.63
N TRP A 341 4.00 14.39 -4.83
CA TRP A 341 3.77 15.84 -4.78
C TRP A 341 2.73 16.34 -5.79
N GLN A 342 2.48 15.59 -6.87
CA GLN A 342 1.49 15.95 -7.90
C GLN A 342 0.06 16.06 -7.33
N ALA A 343 -0.23 15.37 -6.21
CA ALA A 343 -1.52 15.45 -5.54
C ALA A 343 -1.84 16.86 -5.02
N ASN A 344 -0.82 17.68 -4.71
CA ASN A 344 -1.01 19.05 -4.23
C ASN A 344 -1.79 19.91 -5.23
N ALA A 345 -1.47 19.78 -6.52
CA ALA A 345 -2.06 20.57 -7.60
C ALA A 345 -3.31 19.92 -8.23
N SER A 346 -3.88 18.89 -7.58
CA SER A 346 -5.07 18.22 -8.10
C SER A 346 -6.29 19.13 -8.07
N ALA A 347 -7.11 19.04 -9.13
CA ALA A 347 -8.26 19.92 -9.33
C ALA A 347 -9.42 19.70 -8.32
N ASP A 348 -9.43 18.56 -7.64
CA ASP A 348 -10.48 18.16 -6.70
C ASP A 348 -10.06 18.29 -5.22
N ARG A 349 -9.00 19.07 -4.96
CA ARG A 349 -8.64 19.52 -3.60
C ARG A 349 -9.81 20.27 -2.97
N LEU A 350 -10.01 20.07 -1.66
CA LEU A 350 -10.92 20.90 -0.87
C LEU A 350 -10.34 22.32 -0.77
N THR A 351 -11.13 23.33 -1.13
CA THR A 351 -10.71 24.74 -1.19
C THR A 351 -11.52 25.67 -0.30
N THR A 352 -12.66 25.22 0.21
CA THR A 352 -13.53 26.01 1.10
C THR A 352 -14.26 25.09 2.08
N PRO A 353 -14.57 25.55 3.30
CA PRO A 353 -15.39 24.80 4.25
C PRO A 353 -16.74 24.41 3.65
N MET A 354 -17.29 23.28 4.08
CA MET A 354 -18.63 22.84 3.70
C MET A 354 -19.42 22.44 4.94
N ILE A 355 -20.72 22.72 4.95
CA ILE A 355 -21.66 22.26 5.98
C ILE A 355 -22.77 21.44 5.36
N ARG A 356 -23.30 20.46 6.10
CA ARG A 356 -24.46 19.69 5.67
C ARG A 356 -25.74 20.43 5.98
N GLU A 357 -26.52 20.69 4.94
CA GLU A 357 -27.86 21.27 5.02
C GLU A 357 -28.84 20.40 4.25
N ARG A 358 -29.93 19.97 4.90
CA ARG A 358 -30.99 19.16 4.27
C ARG A 358 -30.44 17.92 3.54
N GLY A 359 -29.41 17.29 4.10
CA GLY A 359 -28.77 16.09 3.56
C GLY A 359 -27.62 16.33 2.59
N GLU A 360 -27.39 17.57 2.12
CA GLU A 360 -26.36 17.89 1.12
C GLU A 360 -25.24 18.76 1.71
N LEU A 361 -23.99 18.50 1.32
CA LEU A 361 -22.85 19.34 1.67
C LEU A 361 -22.83 20.59 0.78
N LYS A 362 -22.81 21.77 1.39
CA LYS A 362 -22.74 23.05 0.70
C LYS A 362 -21.52 23.85 1.13
N PRO A 363 -20.79 24.47 0.19
CA PRO A 363 -19.75 25.45 0.49
C PRO A 363 -20.23 26.57 1.42
N CYS A 364 -19.40 26.98 2.36
CA CYS A 364 -19.62 28.11 3.27
C CYS A 364 -18.28 28.78 3.64
N ASP A 365 -18.34 29.88 4.38
CA ASP A 365 -17.16 30.52 4.95
C ASP A 365 -16.70 29.83 6.25
N TRP A 366 -15.48 30.17 6.68
CA TRP A 366 -14.88 29.61 7.89
C TRP A 366 -15.63 29.97 9.16
N ASP A 367 -16.20 31.18 9.24
CA ASP A 367 -16.92 31.62 10.44
C ASP A 367 -18.18 30.76 10.65
N THR A 368 -18.94 30.52 9.58
CA THR A 368 -20.13 29.67 9.58
C THR A 368 -19.79 28.23 9.96
N ALA A 369 -18.77 27.64 9.32
CA ALA A 369 -18.36 26.27 9.59
C ALA A 369 -17.87 26.10 11.04
N MET A 370 -17.01 26.99 11.51
CA MET A 370 -16.46 26.92 12.86
C MET A 370 -17.51 27.23 13.92
N GLN A 371 -18.43 28.17 13.67
CA GLN A 371 -19.53 28.45 14.60
C GLN A 371 -20.42 27.22 14.78
N ARG A 372 -20.71 26.48 13.70
CA ARG A 372 -21.47 25.22 13.76
C ARG A 372 -20.79 24.19 14.68
N ILE A 373 -19.46 24.06 14.59
CA ILE A 373 -18.66 23.16 15.43
C ILE A 373 -18.69 23.64 16.89
N VAL A 374 -18.46 24.93 17.13
CA VAL A 374 -18.39 25.54 18.47
C VAL A 374 -19.73 25.44 19.19
N ASP A 375 -20.83 25.79 18.52
CA ASP A 375 -22.18 25.70 19.10
C ASP A 375 -22.51 24.27 19.51
N ARG A 376 -22.19 23.29 18.64
CA ARG A 376 -22.42 21.89 18.94
C ARG A 376 -21.52 21.39 20.06
N SER A 377 -20.27 21.81 20.08
CA SER A 377 -19.31 21.43 21.14
C SER A 377 -19.77 21.96 22.50
N LYS A 378 -20.15 23.25 22.59
CA LYS A 378 -20.69 23.85 23.82
C LYS A 378 -21.96 23.15 24.28
N GLN A 379 -22.91 22.90 23.37
CA GLN A 379 -24.13 22.15 23.69
C GLN A 379 -23.83 20.77 24.28
N LEU A 380 -22.85 20.06 23.71
CA LEU A 380 -22.48 18.72 24.17
C LEU A 380 -21.76 18.75 25.52
N LEU A 381 -20.85 19.70 25.73
CA LEU A 381 -20.18 19.90 27.01
C LEU A 381 -21.19 20.24 28.13
N ASP A 382 -22.12 21.16 27.87
CA ASP A 382 -23.14 21.56 28.85
C ASP A 382 -24.13 20.44 29.18
N GLY A 383 -24.48 19.61 28.19
CA GLY A 383 -25.53 18.59 28.33
C GLY A 383 -25.05 17.18 28.67
N TYR A 384 -23.85 16.79 28.23
CA TYR A 384 -23.34 15.41 28.30
C TYR A 384 -21.90 15.32 28.84
N GLY A 385 -21.19 16.45 28.97
CA GLY A 385 -19.82 16.50 29.46
C GLY A 385 -18.76 16.09 28.43
N PRO A 386 -17.47 16.09 28.83
CA PRO A 386 -16.33 15.92 27.92
C PRO A 386 -16.31 14.64 27.09
N SER A 387 -16.73 13.52 27.68
CA SER A 387 -16.77 12.21 27.03
C SER A 387 -17.76 12.11 25.86
N SER A 388 -18.57 13.15 25.62
CA SER A 388 -19.42 13.22 24.43
C SER A 388 -18.68 13.67 23.17
N ILE A 389 -17.43 14.13 23.29
CA ILE A 389 -16.58 14.59 22.19
C ILE A 389 -15.36 13.66 22.07
N GLY A 390 -15.06 13.21 20.87
CA GLY A 390 -13.84 12.45 20.58
C GLY A 390 -13.14 12.89 19.30
N PHE A 391 -11.85 12.54 19.22
CA PHE A 391 -10.96 12.88 18.11
C PHE A 391 -10.37 11.59 17.52
N TYR A 392 -10.66 11.33 16.25
CA TYR A 392 -10.06 10.22 15.50
C TYR A 392 -9.04 10.75 14.49
N THR A 393 -7.78 10.73 14.87
CA THR A 393 -6.68 11.36 14.12
C THR A 393 -5.93 10.36 13.23
N SER A 394 -4.75 10.76 12.75
CA SER A 394 -3.89 9.95 11.89
C SER A 394 -2.44 9.97 12.36
N GLY A 395 -1.54 9.24 11.68
CA GLY A 395 -0.07 9.38 11.74
C GLY A 395 0.52 10.22 10.59
N GLN A 396 -0.18 11.27 10.12
CA GLN A 396 0.18 12.09 8.95
C GLN A 396 0.21 13.61 9.19
N LEU A 397 0.03 14.09 10.43
CA LEU A 397 0.14 15.51 10.78
C LEU A 397 1.57 15.87 11.17
N PHE A 398 1.84 17.16 11.34
CA PHE A 398 3.10 17.61 11.94
C PHE A 398 2.99 17.65 13.47
N LEU A 399 4.14 17.56 14.12
CA LEU A 399 4.31 17.55 15.57
C LEU A 399 3.49 18.64 16.26
N GLU A 400 3.55 19.87 15.73
CA GLU A 400 2.91 21.05 16.30
C GLU A 400 1.38 20.89 16.36
N ALA A 401 0.80 20.26 15.32
CA ALA A 401 -0.63 19.99 15.26
C ALA A 401 -1.04 18.88 16.23
N TYR A 402 -0.22 17.82 16.38
CA TYR A 402 -0.49 16.77 17.36
C TYR A 402 -0.42 17.26 18.80
N TYR A 403 0.63 17.99 19.15
CA TYR A 403 0.77 18.54 20.49
C TYR A 403 -0.39 19.49 20.84
N THR A 404 -0.80 20.31 19.87
CA THR A 404 -1.97 21.19 20.02
C THR A 404 -3.27 20.41 20.18
N GLN A 405 -3.47 19.36 19.37
CA GLN A 405 -4.65 18.49 19.48
C GLN A 405 -4.71 17.81 20.86
N GLY A 406 -3.59 17.25 21.33
CA GLY A 406 -3.49 16.61 22.64
C GLY A 406 -3.77 17.58 23.78
N ALA A 407 -3.20 18.79 23.75
CA ALA A 407 -3.46 19.84 24.73
C ALA A 407 -4.95 20.26 24.75
N ILE A 408 -5.57 20.45 23.59
CA ILE A 408 -7.00 20.81 23.50
C ILE A 408 -7.88 19.66 24.01
N ALA A 409 -7.63 18.42 23.57
CA ALA A 409 -8.49 17.30 23.89
C ALA A 409 -8.39 16.89 25.37
N HIS A 410 -7.17 16.67 25.87
CA HIS A 410 -6.96 16.23 27.25
C HIS A 410 -6.99 17.38 28.25
N GLY A 411 -6.43 18.55 27.90
CA GLY A 411 -6.33 19.68 28.83
C GLY A 411 -7.56 20.57 28.83
N ALA A 412 -7.98 21.05 27.66
CA ALA A 412 -9.06 22.05 27.57
C ALA A 412 -10.46 21.42 27.66
N ILE A 413 -10.70 20.38 26.86
CA ILE A 413 -11.97 19.66 26.84
C ILE A 413 -12.07 18.68 28.02
N GLY A 414 -10.96 18.01 28.38
CA GLY A 414 -10.95 16.97 29.40
C GLY A 414 -11.50 15.62 28.91
N THR A 415 -11.45 15.35 27.60
CA THR A 415 -11.92 14.07 27.05
C THR A 415 -10.80 13.04 26.99
N ASN A 416 -11.13 11.78 27.32
CA ASN A 416 -10.21 10.64 27.19
C ASN A 416 -10.37 9.92 25.83
N HIS A 417 -11.16 10.48 24.91
CA HIS A 417 -11.51 9.87 23.62
C HIS A 417 -10.67 10.45 22.50
N VAL A 418 -9.37 10.17 22.55
CA VAL A 418 -8.39 10.54 21.52
C VAL A 418 -7.69 9.26 21.10
N ASP A 419 -7.76 8.93 19.81
CA ASP A 419 -6.96 7.86 19.20
C ASP A 419 -6.91 8.12 17.69
N GLY A 420 -6.22 7.30 16.92
CA GLY A 420 -6.12 7.48 15.48
C GLY A 420 -5.97 6.18 14.71
N ASN A 421 -5.76 6.31 13.41
CA ASN A 421 -5.46 5.15 12.56
C ASN A 421 -4.12 4.47 12.92
N THR A 422 -3.28 5.13 13.73
CA THR A 422 -2.10 4.55 14.38
C THR A 422 -2.47 3.36 15.27
N ARG A 423 -3.68 3.29 15.83
CA ARG A 423 -4.21 2.13 16.56
C ARG A 423 -4.20 0.84 15.76
N LEU A 424 -4.52 0.94 14.48
CA LEU A 424 -4.54 -0.20 13.57
C LEU A 424 -3.14 -0.53 13.06
N CYS A 425 -2.13 0.27 13.38
CA CYS A 425 -0.84 0.28 12.69
C CYS A 425 0.33 0.17 13.67
N THR A 426 0.67 1.26 14.36
CA THR A 426 1.90 1.42 15.16
C THR A 426 1.67 1.25 16.66
N ALA A 427 0.42 1.12 17.12
CA ALA A 427 0.13 0.81 18.51
C ALA A 427 0.91 -0.42 19.01
N THR A 428 0.98 -1.48 18.21
CA THR A 428 1.76 -2.67 18.58
C THR A 428 3.25 -2.38 18.74
N ALA A 429 3.81 -1.45 17.95
CA ALA A 429 5.20 -1.03 18.09
C ALA A 429 5.44 -0.37 19.45
N ALA A 430 4.62 0.63 19.78
CA ALA A 430 4.68 1.37 21.04
C ALA A 430 4.54 0.42 22.23
N GLU A 431 3.50 -0.42 22.22
CA GLU A 431 3.25 -1.38 23.29
C GLU A 431 4.41 -2.39 23.43
N ALA A 432 4.97 -2.89 22.34
CA ALA A 432 6.10 -3.82 22.44
C ALA A 432 7.34 -3.17 23.06
N LEU A 433 7.60 -1.89 22.76
CA LEU A 433 8.69 -1.12 23.37
C LEU A 433 8.43 -0.84 24.85
N LYS A 434 7.22 -0.40 25.22
CA LYS A 434 6.81 -0.18 26.62
C LYS A 434 6.94 -1.45 27.45
N GLU A 435 6.49 -2.60 26.93
CA GLU A 435 6.55 -3.88 27.62
C GLU A 435 7.97 -4.43 27.82
N SER A 436 8.94 -4.01 27.00
CA SER A 436 10.34 -4.48 27.08
C SER A 436 11.30 -3.47 27.72
N PHE A 437 11.05 -2.17 27.56
CA PHE A 437 11.98 -1.10 27.91
C PHE A 437 11.36 -0.04 28.83
N GLY A 438 10.09 -0.20 29.22
CA GLY A 438 9.34 0.72 30.08
C GLY A 438 8.83 1.98 29.39
N CYS A 439 9.30 2.25 28.17
CA CYS A 439 8.92 3.41 27.38
C CYS A 439 9.05 3.11 25.89
N ASP A 440 8.25 3.82 25.10
CA ASP A 440 8.44 3.97 23.67
C ASP A 440 9.76 4.69 23.33
N GLY A 441 10.24 4.47 22.11
CA GLY A 441 11.51 4.96 21.61
C GLY A 441 12.34 3.84 20.99
N GLN A 442 12.54 3.96 19.68
CA GLN A 442 13.23 2.94 18.87
C GLN A 442 14.68 2.77 19.34
N PRO A 443 15.10 1.58 19.81
CA PRO A 443 16.47 1.39 20.29
C PRO A 443 17.52 1.44 19.17
N GLY A 444 17.16 0.91 18.00
CA GLY A 444 18.04 0.82 16.83
C GLY A 444 18.12 2.11 16.01
N SER A 445 18.96 2.06 14.98
CA SER A 445 19.10 3.08 13.96
C SER A 445 19.10 2.48 12.55
N TYR A 446 18.69 3.23 11.54
CA TYR A 446 18.89 2.83 10.14
C TYR A 446 20.37 2.61 9.79
N THR A 447 21.30 3.27 10.48
CA THR A 447 22.75 3.02 10.29
C THR A 447 23.18 1.64 10.77
N ASP A 448 22.37 0.93 11.57
CA ASP A 448 22.67 -0.46 11.93
C ASP A 448 22.71 -1.41 10.72
N VAL A 449 22.03 -1.07 9.63
CA VAL A 449 22.15 -1.79 8.35
C VAL A 449 23.60 -1.81 7.87
N ASP A 450 24.34 -0.72 8.10
CA ASP A 450 25.72 -0.57 7.65
C ASP A 450 26.65 -1.52 8.38
N HIS A 451 26.30 -1.92 9.61
CA HIS A 451 27.16 -2.70 10.48
C HIS A 451 26.71 -4.15 10.64
N ALA A 452 25.42 -4.47 10.49
CA ALA A 452 24.90 -5.79 10.79
C ALA A 452 25.61 -6.92 10.02
N ASP A 453 25.79 -8.07 10.68
CA ASP A 453 26.12 -9.35 10.02
C ASP A 453 24.88 -10.24 9.85
N VAL A 454 23.82 -9.98 10.62
CA VAL A 454 22.49 -10.57 10.42
C VAL A 454 21.42 -9.48 10.46
N ILE A 455 20.57 -9.43 9.43
CA ILE A 455 19.37 -8.59 9.41
C ILE A 455 18.14 -9.49 9.42
N ALA A 456 17.32 -9.38 10.45
CA ALA A 456 16.09 -10.15 10.62
C ALA A 456 14.85 -9.26 10.39
N LEU A 457 13.93 -9.72 9.54
CA LEU A 457 12.73 -9.00 9.16
C LEU A 457 11.50 -9.82 9.56
N PHE A 458 10.78 -9.35 10.58
CA PHE A 458 9.60 -10.00 11.15
C PHE A 458 8.32 -9.33 10.65
N GLY A 459 7.62 -9.98 9.73
CA GLY A 459 6.42 -9.44 9.11
C GLY A 459 6.66 -8.13 8.33
N HIS A 460 7.89 -7.93 7.84
CA HIS A 460 8.33 -6.67 7.25
C HIS A 460 8.75 -6.82 5.79
N ASN A 461 7.84 -6.50 4.87
CA ASN A 461 8.13 -6.37 3.45
C ASN A 461 8.77 -5.00 3.14
N VAL A 462 9.94 -4.74 3.73
CA VAL A 462 10.67 -3.46 3.62
C VAL A 462 10.82 -2.97 2.18
N ALA A 463 10.92 -3.90 1.22
CA ALA A 463 11.03 -3.60 -0.21
C ALA A 463 9.87 -2.79 -0.79
N GLU A 464 8.66 -2.92 -0.24
CA GLU A 464 7.46 -2.20 -0.70
C GLU A 464 6.92 -1.21 0.33
N THR A 465 7.36 -1.27 1.59
CA THR A 465 6.89 -0.40 2.67
C THR A 465 7.89 0.70 3.05
N GLN A 466 9.20 0.44 2.93
CA GLN A 466 10.31 1.39 3.22
C GLN A 466 11.39 1.21 2.16
N THR A 467 11.02 1.58 0.93
CA THR A 467 11.76 1.29 -0.30
C THR A 467 13.21 1.78 -0.26
N VAL A 468 13.47 2.95 0.34
CA VAL A 468 14.82 3.51 0.47
C VAL A 468 15.66 2.73 1.49
N LEU A 469 15.11 2.34 2.63
CA LEU A 469 15.79 1.45 3.57
C LEU A 469 16.12 0.10 2.93
N TRP A 470 15.22 -0.44 2.11
CA TRP A 470 15.54 -1.63 1.32
C TRP A 470 16.65 -1.39 0.30
N ALA A 471 16.71 -0.22 -0.34
CA ALA A 471 17.82 0.12 -1.22
C ALA A 471 19.17 0.11 -0.47
N ARG A 472 19.20 0.59 0.79
CA ARG A 472 20.37 0.53 1.68
C ARG A 472 20.78 -0.91 2.00
N MET A 473 19.81 -1.78 2.31
CA MET A 473 20.03 -3.20 2.54
C MET A 473 20.54 -3.93 1.29
N LEU A 474 19.95 -3.65 0.13
CA LEU A 474 20.40 -4.21 -1.15
C LEU A 474 21.84 -3.79 -1.50
N ASP A 475 22.23 -2.55 -1.17
CA ASP A 475 23.60 -2.08 -1.35
C ASP A 475 24.58 -2.78 -0.40
N ARG A 476 24.16 -3.11 0.84
CA ARG A 476 24.95 -3.98 1.73
C ARG A 476 25.09 -5.40 1.20
N LEU A 477 24.01 -5.96 0.67
CA LEU A 477 24.00 -7.30 0.09
C LEU A 477 24.87 -7.42 -1.17
N ALA A 478 25.09 -6.30 -1.88
CA ALA A 478 25.95 -6.24 -3.05
C ALA A 478 27.45 -6.00 -2.71
N GLY A 479 27.78 -5.68 -1.46
CA GLY A 479 29.17 -5.50 -0.99
C GLY A 479 29.93 -6.81 -0.87
N ALA A 480 31.24 -6.74 -0.58
CA ALA A 480 32.09 -7.93 -0.46
C ALA A 480 31.78 -8.75 0.80
N SER A 481 31.20 -8.11 1.82
CA SER A 481 30.82 -8.72 3.10
C SER A 481 29.31 -8.55 3.37
N PRO A 482 28.44 -9.31 2.67
CA PRO A 482 26.99 -9.17 2.80
C PRO A 482 26.48 -9.76 4.13
N PRO A 483 25.48 -9.13 4.79
CA PRO A 483 24.82 -9.73 5.94
C PRO A 483 23.96 -10.94 5.54
N ALA A 484 23.73 -11.87 6.47
CA ALA A 484 22.70 -12.88 6.33
C ALA A 484 21.30 -12.25 6.55
N ILE A 485 20.31 -12.71 5.80
CA ILE A 485 18.93 -12.22 5.92
C ILE A 485 18.04 -13.34 6.48
N VAL A 486 17.36 -13.07 7.60
CA VAL A 486 16.26 -13.90 8.12
C VAL A 486 14.96 -13.18 7.80
N CYS A 487 14.07 -13.81 7.04
CA CYS A 487 12.77 -13.24 6.69
C CYS A 487 11.64 -14.10 7.26
N VAL A 488 10.80 -13.52 8.10
CA VAL A 488 9.57 -14.15 8.59
C VAL A 488 8.38 -13.47 7.92
N ASP A 489 7.82 -14.11 6.90
CA ASP A 489 6.69 -13.59 6.13
C ASP A 489 5.95 -14.76 5.47
N PRO A 490 4.62 -14.91 5.62
CA PRO A 490 3.86 -15.96 4.92
C PRO A 490 4.00 -15.89 3.39
N ARG A 491 4.38 -14.73 2.83
CA ARG A 491 4.50 -14.47 1.39
C ARG A 491 5.95 -14.56 0.92
N LEU A 492 6.14 -15.02 -0.32
CA LEU A 492 7.42 -14.92 -1.03
C LEU A 492 7.61 -13.50 -1.61
N THR A 493 7.90 -12.55 -0.72
CA THR A 493 8.17 -11.13 -1.05
C THR A 493 9.55 -10.94 -1.71
N PRO A 494 9.87 -9.76 -2.26
CA PRO A 494 11.23 -9.47 -2.72
C PRO A 494 12.30 -9.67 -1.62
N VAL A 495 11.96 -9.37 -0.37
CA VAL A 495 12.81 -9.62 0.80
C VAL A 495 13.05 -11.12 0.98
N ALA A 496 11.98 -11.93 0.98
CA ALA A 496 12.08 -13.38 1.14
C ALA A 496 12.94 -14.04 0.05
N ARG A 497 12.98 -13.50 -1.16
CA ARG A 497 13.84 -14.01 -2.25
C ARG A 497 15.33 -13.75 -2.03
N HIS A 498 15.69 -12.76 -1.22
CA HIS A 498 17.07 -12.50 -0.80
C HIS A 498 17.41 -13.15 0.55
N ALA A 499 16.44 -13.82 1.18
CA ALA A 499 16.61 -14.38 2.50
C ALA A 499 17.60 -15.56 2.48
N THR A 500 18.53 -15.56 3.43
CA THR A 500 19.32 -16.74 3.76
C THR A 500 18.41 -17.83 4.31
N VAL A 501 17.44 -17.46 5.17
CA VAL A 501 16.36 -18.31 5.66
C VAL A 501 15.03 -17.55 5.55
N HIS A 502 14.06 -18.14 4.87
CA HIS A 502 12.69 -17.64 4.78
C HIS A 502 11.76 -18.56 5.58
N LEU A 503 11.20 -18.05 6.67
CA LEU A 503 10.17 -18.72 7.46
C LEU A 503 8.81 -18.19 6.98
N ALA A 504 7.96 -19.08 6.46
CA ALA A 504 6.64 -18.74 5.94
C ALA A 504 5.53 -19.32 6.84
N PRO A 505 5.33 -18.80 8.06
CA PRO A 505 4.36 -19.34 9.00
C PRO A 505 2.93 -19.18 8.51
N VAL A 506 2.05 -20.08 8.95
CA VAL A 506 0.60 -19.90 8.86
C VAL A 506 0.23 -18.58 9.57
N PRO A 507 -0.59 -17.71 8.95
CA PRO A 507 -0.99 -16.46 9.58
C PRO A 507 -1.62 -16.67 10.97
N GLY A 508 -1.19 -15.88 11.95
CA GLY A 508 -1.68 -15.95 13.33
C GLY A 508 -0.88 -16.86 14.27
N THR A 509 0.19 -17.51 13.80
CA THR A 509 1.04 -18.39 14.63
C THR A 509 2.37 -17.76 15.04
N ASN A 510 2.49 -16.43 15.00
CA ASN A 510 3.76 -15.73 15.21
C ASN A 510 4.35 -15.99 16.60
N VAL A 511 3.53 -16.02 17.67
CA VAL A 511 4.01 -16.28 19.04
C VAL A 511 4.61 -17.68 19.16
N ALA A 512 3.97 -18.71 18.58
CA ALA A 512 4.50 -20.07 18.59
C ALA A 512 5.86 -20.13 17.87
N LEU A 513 5.99 -19.47 16.71
CA LEU A 513 7.26 -19.40 15.99
C LEU A 513 8.35 -18.74 16.83
N MET A 514 8.05 -17.58 17.42
CA MET A 514 9.01 -16.84 18.23
C MET A 514 9.43 -17.60 19.50
N ASN A 515 8.49 -18.29 20.16
CA ASN A 515 8.81 -19.17 21.28
C ASN A 515 9.73 -20.32 20.85
N GLY A 516 9.57 -20.87 19.65
CA GLY A 516 10.49 -21.88 19.10
C GLY A 516 11.88 -21.35 18.80
N LEU A 517 11.98 -20.13 18.27
CA LEU A 517 13.29 -19.49 18.05
C LEU A 517 14.01 -19.22 19.38
N LEU A 518 13.30 -18.71 20.38
CA LEU A 518 13.84 -18.47 21.71
C LEU A 518 14.19 -19.77 22.45
N HIS A 519 13.38 -20.82 22.29
CA HIS A 519 13.68 -22.16 22.79
C HIS A 519 15.05 -22.64 22.30
N GLU A 520 15.29 -22.59 20.99
CA GLU A 520 16.55 -23.00 20.40
C GLU A 520 17.73 -22.11 20.84
N ILE A 521 17.54 -20.78 20.89
CA ILE A 521 18.58 -19.83 21.32
C ILE A 521 19.00 -20.11 22.77
N ILE A 522 18.02 -20.28 23.68
CA ILE A 522 18.26 -20.54 25.10
C ILE A 522 18.84 -21.94 25.31
N GLY A 523 18.25 -22.97 24.68
CA GLY A 523 18.65 -24.37 24.83
C GLY A 523 20.07 -24.65 24.33
N ASN A 524 20.53 -23.93 23.30
CA ASN A 524 21.90 -24.04 22.79
C ASN A 524 22.91 -23.13 23.53
N GLY A 525 22.47 -22.37 24.56
CA GLY A 525 23.33 -21.46 25.31
C GLY A 525 23.81 -20.25 24.51
N TRP A 526 23.12 -19.88 23.43
CA TRP A 526 23.41 -18.70 22.63
C TRP A 526 22.86 -17.44 23.28
N ILE A 527 23.15 -17.22 24.56
CA ILE A 527 22.67 -16.08 25.35
C ILE A 527 23.85 -15.32 25.95
N ASP A 528 23.65 -14.06 26.29
CA ASP A 528 24.57 -13.26 27.09
C ASP A 528 24.08 -13.28 28.54
N ARG A 529 24.60 -14.24 29.32
CA ARG A 529 24.14 -14.48 30.68
C ARG A 529 24.45 -13.31 31.62
N ASP A 530 25.63 -12.71 31.47
CA ASP A 530 26.06 -11.57 32.29
C ASP A 530 25.16 -10.36 32.04
N TYR A 531 24.80 -10.11 30.77
CA TYR A 531 23.86 -9.05 30.42
C TYR A 531 22.46 -9.31 31.00
N ILE A 532 21.94 -10.53 30.87
CA ILE A 532 20.62 -10.92 31.41
C ILE A 532 20.57 -10.67 32.92
N ASP A 533 21.53 -11.22 33.67
CA ASP A 533 21.53 -11.15 35.13
C ASP A 533 21.72 -9.70 35.65
N SER A 534 22.45 -8.87 34.90
CA SER A 534 22.76 -7.48 35.30
C SER A 534 21.69 -6.47 34.88
N HIS A 535 21.07 -6.64 33.71
CA HIS A 535 20.30 -5.58 33.04
C HIS A 535 18.85 -5.95 32.74
N THR A 536 18.42 -7.16 33.11
CA THR A 536 17.04 -7.61 32.83
C THR A 536 16.33 -8.18 34.06
N VAL A 537 15.01 -8.31 33.95
CA VAL A 537 14.13 -9.11 34.82
C VAL A 537 13.28 -10.05 33.96
N GLY A 538 12.71 -11.11 34.55
CA GLY A 538 11.74 -11.99 33.87
C GLY A 538 12.30 -13.16 33.04
N PHE A 539 13.63 -13.36 33.00
CA PHE A 539 14.26 -14.41 32.20
C PHE A 539 13.81 -15.84 32.58
N ASP A 540 13.69 -16.15 33.87
CA ASP A 540 13.32 -17.50 34.31
C ASP A 540 11.90 -17.90 33.85
N GLU A 541 10.97 -16.93 33.83
CA GLU A 541 9.62 -17.13 33.31
C GLU A 541 9.65 -17.40 31.80
N LEU A 542 10.44 -16.63 31.04
CA LEU A 542 10.61 -16.87 29.61
C LEU A 542 11.16 -18.28 29.36
N ARG A 543 12.25 -18.67 30.06
CA ARG A 543 12.86 -20.00 29.91
C ARG A 543 11.83 -21.10 30.14
N GLY A 544 11.08 -21.04 31.24
CA GLY A 544 10.05 -22.03 31.54
C GLY A 544 8.93 -22.05 30.50
N ARG A 545 8.54 -20.88 29.97
CA ARG A 545 7.51 -20.78 28.93
C ARG A 545 7.94 -21.38 27.60
N VAL A 546 9.16 -21.15 27.16
CA VAL A 546 9.62 -21.61 25.83
C VAL A 546 10.04 -23.08 25.82
N GLU A 547 10.29 -23.70 26.98
CA GLU A 547 10.68 -25.11 27.08
C GLU A 547 9.70 -26.04 26.35
N GLU A 548 8.40 -25.74 26.39
CA GLU A 548 7.38 -26.55 25.74
C GLU A 548 7.28 -26.37 24.21
N PHE A 549 8.02 -25.43 23.62
CA PHE A 549 7.98 -25.04 22.20
C PHE A 549 9.19 -25.54 21.42
N GLY A 550 9.53 -26.83 21.55
CA GLY A 550 10.52 -27.47 20.69
C GLY A 550 10.19 -27.34 19.19
N PRO A 551 11.20 -27.34 18.30
CA PRO A 551 11.03 -27.01 16.89
C PRO A 551 10.06 -27.94 16.13
N GLU A 552 9.91 -29.20 16.52
CA GLU A 552 8.90 -30.12 15.96
C GLU A 552 7.48 -29.64 16.24
N ARG A 553 7.17 -29.28 17.50
CA ARG A 553 5.85 -28.78 17.88
C ARG A 553 5.55 -27.47 17.18
N VAL A 554 6.54 -26.59 17.09
CA VAL A 554 6.39 -25.30 16.41
C VAL A 554 6.21 -25.49 14.91
N ALA A 555 6.90 -26.46 14.30
CA ALA A 555 6.70 -26.82 12.90
C ALA A 555 5.26 -27.24 12.61
N ASP A 556 4.68 -28.07 13.48
CA ASP A 556 3.28 -28.51 13.36
C ASP A 556 2.29 -27.34 13.48
N ILE A 557 2.52 -26.43 14.43
CA ILE A 557 1.65 -25.26 14.63
C ILE A 557 1.77 -24.28 13.46
N CYS A 558 2.99 -23.94 13.07
CA CYS A 558 3.28 -22.86 12.14
C CYS A 558 3.26 -23.30 10.67
N GLY A 559 3.29 -24.60 10.38
CA GLY A 559 3.43 -25.11 9.01
C GLY A 559 4.79 -24.76 8.38
N VAL A 560 5.85 -24.67 9.19
CA VAL A 560 7.22 -24.35 8.76
C VAL A 560 8.13 -25.54 9.10
N PRO A 561 9.07 -25.96 8.23
CA PRO A 561 9.98 -27.06 8.56
C PRO A 561 10.80 -26.80 9.83
N ALA A 562 10.87 -27.80 10.73
CA ALA A 562 11.64 -27.72 11.98
C ALA A 562 13.12 -27.35 11.75
N GLU A 563 13.73 -27.87 10.67
CA GLU A 563 15.11 -27.54 10.30
C GLU A 563 15.31 -26.07 9.93
N ASP A 564 14.32 -25.44 9.28
CA ASP A 564 14.40 -24.02 8.96
C ASP A 564 14.29 -23.17 10.23
N ILE A 565 13.48 -23.58 11.20
CA ILE A 565 13.39 -22.96 12.54
C ILE A 565 14.76 -23.03 13.24
N ARG A 566 15.38 -24.21 13.30
CA ARG A 566 16.74 -24.39 13.86
C ARG A 566 17.78 -23.54 13.15
N ARG A 567 17.73 -23.48 11.83
CA ARG A 567 18.67 -22.71 11.02
C ARG A 567 18.52 -21.20 11.26
N ALA A 568 17.29 -20.71 11.35
CA ALA A 568 17.00 -19.32 11.71
C ALA A 568 17.48 -19.02 13.14
N ALA A 569 17.14 -19.87 14.12
CA ALA A 569 17.57 -19.70 15.50
C ALA A 569 19.10 -19.69 15.63
N ARG A 570 19.81 -20.52 14.86
CA ARG A 570 21.28 -20.49 14.80
C ARG A 570 21.81 -19.16 14.27
N LEU A 571 21.28 -18.65 13.15
CA LEU A 571 21.70 -17.35 12.62
C LEU A 571 21.49 -16.24 13.67
N LEU A 572 20.33 -16.21 14.32
CA LEU A 572 19.99 -15.20 15.32
C LEU A 572 20.84 -15.34 16.59
N GLY A 573 21.00 -16.56 17.11
CA GLY A 573 21.74 -16.85 18.33
C GLY A 573 23.25 -16.69 18.18
N THR A 574 23.82 -16.94 17.01
CA THR A 574 25.27 -16.81 16.78
C THR A 574 25.68 -15.50 16.11
N ALA A 575 24.74 -14.60 15.81
CA ALA A 575 25.04 -13.28 15.25
C ALA A 575 26.03 -12.52 16.15
N LYS A 576 26.90 -11.71 15.53
CA LYS A 576 27.74 -10.76 16.27
C LYS A 576 27.10 -9.38 16.34
N ARG A 577 26.33 -9.02 15.31
CA ARG A 577 25.65 -7.74 15.10
C ARG A 577 24.28 -8.00 14.45
N LEU A 578 23.27 -8.14 15.30
CA LEU A 578 21.90 -8.41 14.89
C LEU A 578 21.09 -7.11 14.79
N LEU A 579 20.61 -6.80 13.60
CA LEU A 579 19.54 -5.83 13.39
C LEU A 579 18.22 -6.58 13.19
N SER A 580 17.17 -6.22 13.91
CA SER A 580 15.82 -6.71 13.65
C SER A 580 14.86 -5.57 13.30
N THR A 581 13.98 -5.84 12.35
CA THR A 581 12.88 -4.92 12.00
C THR A 581 11.55 -5.66 12.09
N VAL A 582 10.53 -5.00 12.62
CA VAL A 582 9.18 -5.56 12.79
C VAL A 582 8.16 -4.63 12.15
N LEU A 583 7.18 -5.16 11.40
CA LEU A 583 6.11 -4.35 10.82
C LEU A 583 4.79 -5.14 10.72
N GLN A 584 3.91 -4.78 9.78
CA GLN A 584 2.48 -5.10 9.79
C GLN A 584 2.14 -6.60 9.79
N GLY A 585 3.02 -7.46 9.26
CA GLY A 585 2.81 -8.91 9.35
C GLY A 585 2.81 -9.45 10.78
N PHE A 586 3.39 -8.70 11.73
CA PHE A 586 3.32 -8.97 13.17
C PHE A 586 2.27 -8.08 13.85
N TYR A 587 2.19 -6.80 13.50
CA TYR A 587 1.30 -5.85 14.19
C TYR A 587 -0.20 -6.07 13.97
N GLN A 588 -0.58 -6.54 12.78
CA GLN A 588 -1.96 -6.86 12.41
C GLN A 588 -2.16 -8.38 12.37
N SER A 589 -1.72 -9.06 13.42
CA SER A 589 -1.83 -10.51 13.57
C SER A 589 -2.41 -10.90 14.92
N HIS A 590 -2.80 -12.16 15.07
CA HIS A 590 -3.21 -12.69 16.37
C HIS A 590 -2.05 -12.59 17.37
N GLN A 591 -2.35 -12.12 18.59
CA GLN A 591 -1.35 -11.85 19.64
C GLN A 591 -0.17 -10.96 19.20
N ALA A 592 -0.48 -9.92 18.42
CA ALA A 592 0.50 -9.02 17.81
C ALA A 592 1.57 -8.49 18.77
N THR A 593 1.16 -7.88 19.89
CA THR A 593 2.11 -7.32 20.89
C THR A 593 2.99 -8.41 21.48
N ALA A 594 2.41 -9.58 21.81
CA ALA A 594 3.17 -10.69 22.36
C ALA A 594 4.27 -11.18 21.41
N ALA A 595 3.94 -11.33 20.12
CA ALA A 595 4.91 -11.73 19.11
C ALA A 595 6.02 -10.68 18.91
N ALA A 596 5.67 -9.39 18.90
CA ALA A 596 6.64 -8.29 18.76
C ALA A 596 7.57 -8.18 19.99
N VAL A 597 7.05 -8.40 21.20
CA VAL A 597 7.86 -8.48 22.44
C VAL A 597 8.82 -9.67 22.40
N GLN A 598 8.42 -10.82 21.84
CA GLN A 598 9.35 -11.93 21.69
C GLN A 598 10.52 -11.60 20.73
N VAL A 599 10.35 -10.69 19.76
CA VAL A 599 11.47 -10.18 18.96
C VAL A 599 12.43 -9.37 19.84
N ASN A 600 11.92 -8.50 20.71
CA ASN A 600 12.74 -7.77 21.68
C ASN A 600 13.49 -8.72 22.62
N ASN A 601 12.84 -9.78 23.08
CA ASN A 601 13.45 -10.80 23.93
C ASN A 601 14.70 -11.42 23.29
N ILE A 602 14.73 -11.64 21.96
CA ILE A 602 15.93 -12.11 21.27
C ILE A 602 17.10 -11.16 21.49
N HIS A 603 16.88 -9.84 21.41
CA HIS A 603 17.94 -8.84 21.62
C HIS A 603 18.36 -8.76 23.09
N LEU A 604 17.40 -8.84 24.01
CA LEU A 604 17.65 -8.81 25.45
C LEU A 604 18.45 -10.02 25.92
N VAL A 605 18.08 -11.24 25.50
CA VAL A 605 18.83 -12.45 25.87
C VAL A 605 20.21 -12.52 25.22
N ARG A 606 20.46 -11.69 24.20
CA ARG A 606 21.75 -11.61 23.49
C ARG A 606 22.60 -10.39 23.88
N GLY A 607 22.09 -9.45 24.67
CA GLY A 607 22.80 -8.20 24.98
C GLY A 607 23.10 -7.33 23.74
N MET A 608 22.18 -7.32 22.76
CA MET A 608 22.36 -6.72 21.43
C MET A 608 21.64 -5.38 21.25
N LEU A 609 21.80 -4.47 22.19
CA LEU A 609 21.32 -3.08 22.08
C LEU A 609 22.47 -2.09 22.24
N GLY A 610 22.28 -0.87 21.71
CA GLY A 610 23.19 0.25 21.94
C GLY A 610 24.56 0.16 21.26
N LYS A 611 24.77 -0.80 20.36
CA LYS A 611 26.05 -1.04 19.68
C LYS A 611 25.88 -0.97 18.15
N PRO A 612 26.89 -0.54 17.37
CA PRO A 612 26.81 -0.52 15.91
C PRO A 612 26.43 -1.87 15.29
N GLY A 613 25.28 -1.91 14.61
CA GLY A 613 24.73 -3.11 13.97
C GLY A 613 23.89 -3.98 14.90
N CYS A 614 23.67 -3.55 16.14
CA CYS A 614 22.86 -4.22 17.14
C CYS A 614 21.67 -3.33 17.52
N GLY A 615 20.48 -3.74 17.11
CA GLY A 615 19.28 -2.96 17.41
C GLY A 615 18.00 -3.63 16.95
N VAL A 616 16.89 -3.18 17.53
CA VAL A 616 15.54 -3.51 17.10
C VAL A 616 14.85 -2.22 16.65
N LEU A 617 14.20 -2.28 15.49
CA LEU A 617 13.33 -1.24 14.98
C LEU A 617 11.91 -1.81 14.91
N GLN A 618 11.09 -1.44 15.89
CA GLN A 618 9.65 -1.64 15.88
C GLN A 618 9.06 -0.58 14.93
N MET A 619 9.19 -0.81 13.62
CA MET A 619 8.99 0.21 12.58
C MET A 619 7.61 0.87 12.62
N ASN A 620 7.53 2.11 12.15
CA ASN A 620 6.26 2.77 11.88
C ASN A 620 5.77 2.46 10.45
N GLY A 621 4.46 2.58 10.17
CA GLY A 621 3.94 2.52 8.80
C GLY A 621 3.75 3.89 8.14
N GLN A 622 3.30 4.86 8.93
CA GLN A 622 2.96 6.20 8.50
C GLN A 622 4.08 7.21 8.80
N PRO A 623 4.20 8.31 8.03
CA PRO A 623 5.35 9.21 8.09
C PRO A 623 5.63 9.81 9.45
N THR A 624 4.59 10.15 10.22
CA THR A 624 4.70 10.95 11.45
C THR A 624 4.02 10.26 12.64
N ALA A 625 3.84 8.94 12.55
CA ALA A 625 3.27 8.13 13.63
C ALA A 625 4.16 8.09 14.89
N GLU A 626 5.44 8.45 14.80
CA GLU A 626 6.27 8.71 15.98
C GLU A 626 5.73 9.93 16.73
N ASN A 627 5.54 11.08 16.05
CA ASN A 627 5.03 12.28 16.70
C ASN A 627 3.63 12.10 17.29
N THR A 628 2.77 11.30 16.66
CA THR A 628 1.46 11.01 17.22
C THR A 628 1.59 10.41 18.62
N ARG A 629 2.55 9.50 18.83
CA ARG A 629 2.81 8.83 20.10
C ARG A 629 3.58 9.73 21.07
N GLU A 630 4.61 10.42 20.59
CA GLU A 630 5.35 11.41 21.38
C GLU A 630 4.39 12.44 21.99
N CYS A 631 3.47 12.99 21.19
CA CYS A 631 2.54 14.02 21.63
C CYS A 631 1.30 13.51 22.37
N GLY A 632 1.12 12.19 22.52
CA GLY A 632 -0.07 11.59 23.14
C GLY A 632 -1.36 11.71 22.30
N ALA A 633 -1.25 11.97 21.00
CA ALA A 633 -2.40 12.07 20.11
C ALA A 633 -2.95 10.71 19.66
N ASP A 634 -2.35 9.60 20.11
CA ASP A 634 -2.85 8.23 20.00
C ASP A 634 -3.59 7.75 21.27
N GLY A 635 -3.82 8.67 22.21
CA GLY A 635 -4.55 8.47 23.45
C GLY A 635 -3.69 8.50 24.70
N ASP A 636 -2.38 8.28 24.58
CA ASP A 636 -1.44 8.39 25.68
C ASP A 636 -1.23 9.86 26.11
N LEU A 637 -0.44 10.12 27.15
CA LEU A 637 -0.10 11.49 27.55
C LEU A 637 1.22 11.94 26.92
N ALA A 638 1.24 13.22 26.52
CA ALA A 638 2.38 13.85 25.85
C ALA A 638 3.70 13.63 26.59
N GLY A 639 4.79 13.45 25.84
CA GLY A 639 6.14 13.22 26.36
C GLY A 639 6.33 11.85 27.02
N PHE A 640 5.61 10.83 26.52
CA PHE A 640 5.61 9.46 27.06
C PHE A 640 5.27 9.41 28.56
N ARG A 641 4.27 10.20 28.95
CA ARG A 641 3.82 10.25 30.35
C ARG A 641 2.82 9.14 30.63
N ASN A 642 3.05 8.44 31.73
CA ASN A 642 2.11 7.45 32.24
C ASN A 642 0.87 8.12 32.83
N TRP A 643 -0.31 7.80 32.28
CA TRP A 643 -1.61 8.27 32.79
C TRP A 643 -1.90 7.80 34.23
N SER A 644 -1.36 6.67 34.64
CA SER A 644 -1.57 6.11 35.99
C SER A 644 -0.54 6.58 37.03
N ASN A 645 0.34 7.53 36.67
CA ASN A 645 1.32 8.14 37.56
C ASN A 645 0.92 9.58 37.90
N ASP A 646 0.49 9.82 39.13
CA ASP A 646 0.01 11.13 39.59
C ASP A 646 1.06 12.26 39.42
N SER A 647 2.35 11.94 39.56
CA SER A 647 3.42 12.93 39.39
C SER A 647 3.60 13.32 37.92
N HIS A 648 3.41 12.39 36.99
CA HIS A 648 3.40 12.69 35.56
C HIS A 648 2.21 13.57 35.17
N VAL A 649 1.02 13.27 35.69
CA VAL A 649 -0.18 14.07 35.45
C VAL A 649 -0.01 15.48 36.03
N ALA A 650 0.53 15.60 37.25
CA ALA A 650 0.81 16.88 37.88
C ALA A 650 1.85 17.70 37.09
N GLU A 651 2.89 17.08 36.55
CA GLU A 651 3.89 17.74 35.71
C GLU A 651 3.27 18.26 34.40
N LEU A 652 2.44 17.45 33.73
CA LEU A 652 1.76 17.86 32.51
C LEU A 652 0.77 19.00 32.77
N ALA A 653 0.03 18.93 33.88
CA ALA A 653 -0.86 19.99 34.32
C ALA A 653 -0.10 21.29 34.61
N ALA A 654 1.07 21.22 35.26
CA ALA A 654 1.92 22.39 35.49
C ALA A 654 2.44 22.99 34.17
N LEU A 655 2.85 22.15 33.22
CA LEU A 655 3.30 22.60 31.88
C LEU A 655 2.21 23.32 31.09
N TRP A 656 0.96 22.86 31.23
CA TRP A 656 -0.20 23.46 30.57
C TRP A 656 -0.88 24.56 31.39
N ASN A 657 -0.40 24.83 32.60
CA ASN A 657 -1.02 25.73 33.57
C ASN A 657 -2.48 25.36 33.90
N LEU A 658 -2.75 24.07 34.08
CA LEU A 658 -4.06 23.51 34.40
C LEU A 658 -4.08 22.90 35.79
N GLU A 659 -5.27 22.60 36.29
CA GLU A 659 -5.46 21.73 37.45
C GLU A 659 -5.32 20.26 37.04
N PRO A 660 -4.64 19.40 37.82
CA PRO A 660 -4.45 17.98 37.48
C PRO A 660 -5.74 17.22 37.17
N LEU A 661 -6.84 17.57 37.85
CA LEU A 661 -8.16 16.96 37.65
C LEU A 661 -8.80 17.29 36.29
N GLN A 662 -8.30 18.30 35.56
CA GLN A 662 -8.77 18.61 34.20
C GLN A 662 -8.26 17.59 33.19
N ILE A 663 -7.09 16.99 33.43
CA ILE A 663 -6.50 15.97 32.56
C ILE A 663 -7.12 14.62 32.93
N PRO A 664 -7.82 13.93 32.01
CA PRO A 664 -8.46 12.65 32.32
C PRO A 664 -7.42 11.55 32.54
N HIS A 665 -7.39 10.99 33.75
CA HIS A 665 -6.40 9.97 34.14
C HIS A 665 -6.96 8.88 35.10
N TYR A 666 -8.29 8.77 35.21
CA TYR A 666 -8.96 7.80 36.10
C TYR A 666 -9.11 6.40 35.48
N ALA A 667 -8.74 6.23 34.21
CA ALA A 667 -8.81 4.98 33.47
C ALA A 667 -7.82 5.02 32.29
N PRO A 668 -7.44 3.86 31.72
CA PRO A 668 -6.60 3.82 30.53
C PRO A 668 -7.17 4.65 29.37
N PRO A 669 -6.31 5.15 28.46
CA PRO A 669 -6.73 5.79 27.22
C PRO A 669 -7.79 5.01 26.45
N THR A 670 -8.79 5.71 25.89
CA THR A 670 -9.86 5.05 25.15
C THR A 670 -9.42 4.72 23.73
N HIS A 671 -9.20 3.44 23.44
CA HIS A 671 -8.81 3.03 22.09
C HIS A 671 -9.94 3.18 21.05
N ALA A 672 -9.58 3.31 19.77
CA ALA A 672 -10.48 3.64 18.67
C ALA A 672 -11.71 2.71 18.56
N MET A 673 -11.52 1.39 18.68
CA MET A 673 -12.65 0.46 18.63
C MET A 673 -13.66 0.66 19.77
N GLN A 674 -13.21 1.11 20.94
CA GLN A 674 -14.10 1.46 22.05
C GLN A 674 -14.77 2.82 21.81
N MET A 675 -14.06 3.79 21.21
CA MET A 675 -14.67 5.06 20.78
C MET A 675 -15.80 4.83 19.78
N PHE A 676 -15.61 3.96 18.78
CA PHE A 676 -16.68 3.62 17.83
C PHE A 676 -17.85 2.92 18.48
N ARG A 677 -17.61 2.07 19.48
CA ARG A 677 -18.68 1.49 20.29
C ARG A 677 -19.44 2.56 21.08
N PHE A 678 -18.75 3.53 21.67
CA PHE A 678 -19.41 4.66 22.35
C PHE A 678 -20.21 5.54 21.39
N ALA A 679 -19.76 5.70 20.15
CA ALA A 679 -20.55 6.35 19.10
C ALA A 679 -21.79 5.51 18.71
N GLU A 680 -21.63 4.19 18.61
CA GLU A 680 -22.69 3.21 18.36
C GLU A 680 -23.68 3.07 19.50
N GLU A 681 -23.32 3.42 20.74
CA GLU A 681 -24.21 3.45 21.91
C GLU A 681 -24.78 4.86 22.14
N GLY A 682 -24.13 5.91 21.63
CA GLY A 682 -24.56 7.31 21.68
C GLY A 682 -24.10 8.08 22.91
N THR A 683 -23.07 7.57 23.59
CA THR A 683 -22.35 8.29 24.65
C THR A 683 -21.33 9.25 24.05
N LEU A 684 -20.64 8.84 22.97
CA LEU A 684 -19.87 9.75 22.11
C LEU A 684 -20.79 10.29 21.01
N ARG A 685 -20.94 11.62 20.95
CA ARG A 685 -21.94 12.31 20.11
C ARG A 685 -21.34 13.33 19.15
N MET A 686 -20.05 13.61 19.27
CA MET A 686 -19.28 14.33 18.28
C MET A 686 -17.96 13.61 18.03
N LEU A 687 -17.65 13.36 16.77
CA LEU A 687 -16.38 12.78 16.36
C LEU A 687 -15.70 13.73 15.37
N TRP A 688 -14.48 14.15 15.69
CA TRP A 688 -13.63 14.93 14.79
C TRP A 688 -12.60 14.02 14.15
N VAL A 689 -12.73 13.79 12.84
CA VAL A 689 -11.83 12.96 12.05
C VAL A 689 -10.83 13.84 11.30
N THR A 690 -9.53 13.59 11.48
CA THR A 690 -8.46 14.42 10.91
C THR A 690 -7.48 13.59 10.07
N ALA A 691 -7.34 13.95 8.80
CA ALA A 691 -6.36 13.39 7.85
C ALA A 691 -6.38 11.83 7.75
N THR A 692 -7.55 11.22 7.86
CA THR A 692 -7.74 9.78 7.76
C THR A 692 -9.11 9.44 7.17
N ASN A 693 -9.26 8.25 6.60
CA ASN A 693 -10.47 7.82 5.89
C ASN A 693 -11.00 6.49 6.46
N PRO A 694 -11.63 6.52 7.65
CA PRO A 694 -12.14 5.33 8.36
C PRO A 694 -13.12 4.49 7.54
N LEU A 695 -13.94 5.09 6.67
CA LEU A 695 -14.94 4.36 5.86
C LEU A 695 -14.35 3.45 4.77
N VAL A 696 -13.03 3.49 4.60
CA VAL A 696 -12.26 2.64 3.70
C VAL A 696 -11.23 1.79 4.46
N SER A 697 -10.70 2.29 5.58
CA SER A 697 -9.50 1.73 6.21
C SER A 697 -9.73 0.97 7.52
N LEU A 698 -10.91 1.10 8.16
CA LEU A 698 -11.23 0.34 9.37
C LEU A 698 -11.67 -1.10 9.05
N PRO A 699 -11.51 -2.06 9.98
CA PRO A 699 -12.18 -3.35 9.92
C PRO A 699 -13.70 -3.16 10.13
N GLU A 700 -14.49 -4.22 9.89
CA GLU A 700 -15.95 -4.20 10.08
C GLU A 700 -16.66 -3.07 9.32
N LEU A 701 -16.23 -2.80 8.08
CA LEU A 701 -16.64 -1.61 7.31
C LEU A 701 -18.15 -1.36 7.25
N ALA A 702 -18.98 -2.42 7.21
CA ALA A 702 -20.43 -2.26 7.23
C ALA A 702 -20.90 -1.58 8.53
N ARG A 703 -20.49 -2.11 9.69
CA ARG A 703 -20.78 -1.54 11.02
C ARG A 703 -20.26 -0.11 11.14
N ILE A 704 -19.03 0.13 10.71
CA ILE A 704 -18.43 1.48 10.76
C ILE A 704 -19.23 2.49 9.91
N ARG A 705 -19.68 2.10 8.71
CA ARG A 705 -20.52 2.96 7.87
C ARG A 705 -21.87 3.24 8.52
N ASP A 706 -22.48 2.25 9.18
CA ASP A 706 -23.72 2.44 9.91
C ASP A 706 -23.55 3.44 11.05
N ILE A 707 -22.48 3.32 11.84
CA ILE A 707 -22.15 4.25 12.95
C ILE A 707 -21.99 5.68 12.43
N PHE A 708 -21.21 5.88 11.36
CA PHE A 708 -20.93 7.21 10.81
C PHE A 708 -22.14 7.84 10.10
N SER A 709 -23.16 7.05 9.78
CA SER A 709 -24.40 7.53 9.15
C SER A 709 -25.49 7.88 10.17
N GLN A 710 -25.24 7.71 11.48
CA GLN A 710 -26.24 7.99 12.51
C GLN A 710 -26.45 9.49 12.70
N GLU A 711 -27.70 9.95 12.65
CA GLU A 711 -28.05 11.37 12.84
C GLU A 711 -27.62 11.95 14.20
N ARG A 712 -27.45 11.11 15.22
CA ARG A 712 -27.04 11.55 16.56
C ARG A 712 -25.54 11.83 16.69
N LEU A 713 -24.72 11.34 15.76
CA LEU A 713 -23.28 11.53 15.75
C LEU A 713 -22.95 12.75 14.89
N PHE A 714 -22.54 13.84 15.51
CA PHE A 714 -22.07 15.02 14.79
C PHE A 714 -20.65 14.80 14.29
N LEU A 715 -20.46 14.74 12.98
CA LEU A 715 -19.21 14.37 12.35
C LEU A 715 -18.51 15.59 11.75
N VAL A 716 -17.31 15.91 12.25
CA VAL A 716 -16.41 16.91 11.66
C VAL A 716 -15.30 16.17 10.92
N VAL A 717 -15.05 16.53 9.67
CA VAL A 717 -13.95 15.94 8.88
C VAL A 717 -13.02 17.03 8.37
N GLN A 718 -11.76 16.94 8.77
CA GLN A 718 -10.67 17.79 8.31
C GLN A 718 -9.77 17.01 7.37
N ASP A 719 -9.81 17.34 6.08
CA ASP A 719 -9.12 16.59 5.02
C ASP A 719 -8.68 17.53 3.88
N ILE A 720 -7.78 17.04 3.03
CA ILE A 720 -7.30 17.73 1.84
C ILE A 720 -8.14 17.41 0.58
N PHE A 721 -8.92 16.31 0.63
CA PHE A 721 -9.84 15.88 -0.44
C PHE A 721 -11.23 15.54 0.12
N LEU A 722 -12.26 15.63 -0.72
CA LEU A 722 -13.59 15.12 -0.38
C LEU A 722 -13.58 13.58 -0.42
N THR A 723 -13.18 12.95 0.69
CA THR A 723 -13.11 11.50 0.86
C THR A 723 -14.49 10.89 1.14
N GLU A 724 -14.58 9.56 1.11
CA GLU A 724 -15.79 8.83 1.52
C GLU A 724 -16.23 9.21 2.93
N THR A 725 -15.28 9.39 3.86
CA THR A 725 -15.57 9.85 5.21
C THR A 725 -16.05 11.30 5.21
N ALA A 726 -15.38 12.20 4.49
CA ALA A 726 -15.79 13.61 4.38
C ALA A 726 -17.19 13.75 3.77
N ALA A 727 -17.56 12.87 2.85
CA ALA A 727 -18.88 12.87 2.21
C ALA A 727 -20.03 12.56 3.17
N LEU A 728 -19.79 11.98 4.37
CA LEU A 728 -20.78 11.80 5.43
C LEU A 728 -20.76 12.90 6.49
N ALA A 729 -19.76 13.77 6.50
CA ALA A 729 -19.59 14.77 7.56
C ALA A 729 -20.75 15.78 7.65
N ASP A 730 -20.98 16.30 8.84
CA ASP A 730 -21.81 17.50 9.05
C ASP A 730 -21.03 18.77 8.71
N VAL A 731 -19.72 18.77 8.96
CA VAL A 731 -18.81 19.86 8.62
C VAL A 731 -17.53 19.29 8.00
N VAL A 732 -17.17 19.80 6.82
CA VAL A 732 -15.89 19.50 6.15
C VAL A 732 -14.99 20.73 6.20
N LEU A 733 -13.77 20.58 6.70
CA LEU A 733 -12.77 21.64 6.82
C LEU A 733 -11.61 21.39 5.83
N PRO A 734 -11.34 22.31 4.89
CA PRO A 734 -10.24 22.15 3.93
C PRO A 734 -8.88 22.36 4.61
N ALA A 735 -8.06 21.31 4.66
CA ALA A 735 -6.73 21.37 5.22
C ALA A 735 -5.65 21.71 4.17
N ALA A 736 -4.58 22.37 4.61
CA ALA A 736 -3.36 22.54 3.84
C ALA A 736 -2.58 21.21 3.78
N ALA A 737 -2.10 20.84 2.59
CA ALA A 737 -1.31 19.63 2.38
C ALA A 737 0.15 19.82 2.83
N TRP A 738 0.94 18.75 2.69
CA TRP A 738 2.40 18.86 2.72
C TRP A 738 2.89 19.89 1.70
N ALA A 739 4.02 20.54 1.95
CA ALA A 739 4.54 21.68 1.16
C ALA A 739 3.71 22.97 1.21
N GLU A 740 2.50 22.97 1.78
CA GLU A 740 1.64 24.17 1.91
C GLU A 740 1.68 24.80 3.31
N LYS A 741 2.40 24.17 4.23
CA LYS A 741 2.53 24.55 5.64
C LYS A 741 3.92 24.19 6.16
N THR A 742 4.33 24.83 7.25
CA THR A 742 5.61 24.57 7.93
C THR A 742 5.36 23.78 9.20
N GLY A 743 6.25 22.86 9.54
CA GLY A 743 6.25 22.13 10.79
C GLY A 743 7.30 21.03 10.80
N THR A 744 7.35 20.29 11.89
CA THR A 744 8.33 19.22 12.07
C THR A 744 7.67 17.86 12.10
N PHE A 745 8.45 16.85 11.75
CA PHE A 745 8.02 15.48 11.93
C PHE A 745 9.18 14.52 12.16
N THR A 746 8.83 13.37 12.74
CA THR A 746 9.77 12.37 13.21
C THR A 746 9.45 11.03 12.58
N ASN A 747 10.47 10.46 11.94
CA ASN A 747 10.37 9.20 11.21
C ASN A 747 10.54 7.98 12.15
N ALA A 748 10.51 6.76 11.61
CA ALA A 748 10.74 5.54 12.40
C ALA A 748 12.20 5.36 12.91
N ASP A 749 13.12 6.20 12.47
CA ASP A 749 14.50 6.28 12.98
C ASP A 749 14.62 7.33 14.10
N ARG A 750 13.52 7.87 14.65
CA ARG A 750 13.52 9.01 15.59
C ARG A 750 14.16 10.30 15.04
N THR A 751 14.43 10.36 13.73
CA THR A 751 15.02 11.51 13.09
C THR A 751 13.95 12.57 12.87
N VAL A 752 14.16 13.73 13.47
CA VAL A 752 13.31 14.92 13.36
C VAL A 752 13.75 15.73 12.14
N HIS A 753 12.84 15.98 11.22
CA HIS A 753 13.04 16.85 10.05
C HIS A 753 12.15 18.09 10.13
N LEU A 754 12.64 19.21 9.59
CA LEU A 754 11.83 20.39 9.31
C LEU A 754 11.27 20.31 7.88
N SER A 755 9.96 20.53 7.74
CA SER A 755 9.28 20.76 6.46
C SER A 755 8.96 22.24 6.33
N GLU A 756 9.51 22.91 5.32
CA GLU A 756 9.22 24.32 5.08
C GLU A 756 8.09 24.49 4.06
N LYS A 757 7.26 25.51 4.26
CA LYS A 757 6.21 25.88 3.32
C LYS A 757 6.83 26.26 1.96
N ALA A 758 6.50 25.49 0.93
CA ALA A 758 6.96 25.69 -0.44
C ALA A 758 5.94 26.40 -1.33
N VAL A 759 4.64 26.24 -1.10
CA VAL A 759 3.59 26.92 -1.88
C VAL A 759 2.44 27.35 -0.98
N ASP A 760 1.55 28.21 -1.47
CA ASP A 760 0.34 28.58 -0.74
C ASP A 760 -0.73 27.47 -0.86
N PRO A 761 -1.52 27.23 0.21
CA PRO A 761 -2.65 26.30 0.13
C PRO A 761 -3.72 26.82 -0.84
N PRO A 762 -4.51 25.93 -1.47
CA PRO A 762 -5.51 26.33 -2.44
C PRO A 762 -6.75 26.94 -1.77
N GLY A 763 -7.31 27.99 -2.38
CA GLY A 763 -8.52 28.66 -1.92
C GLY A 763 -8.36 29.24 -0.51
N SER A 764 -9.21 28.79 0.41
CA SER A 764 -9.19 29.16 1.83
C SER A 764 -8.72 28.01 2.73
N ALA A 765 -8.09 26.97 2.19
CA ALA A 765 -7.56 25.87 2.99
C ALA A 765 -6.53 26.36 4.02
N ARG A 766 -6.55 25.79 5.23
CA ARG A 766 -5.70 26.21 6.36
C ARG A 766 -4.83 25.06 6.90
N PRO A 767 -3.62 25.32 7.41
CA PRO A 767 -2.86 24.35 8.20
C PRO A 767 -3.69 23.74 9.34
N ASP A 768 -3.50 22.45 9.62
CA ASP A 768 -4.24 21.76 10.68
C ASP A 768 -4.09 22.44 12.05
N LEU A 769 -2.88 22.94 12.35
CA LEU A 769 -2.60 23.71 13.55
C LEU A 769 -3.50 24.94 13.67
N ASP A 770 -3.60 25.74 12.61
CA ASP A 770 -4.40 26.97 12.59
C ASP A 770 -5.89 26.68 12.81
N ILE A 771 -6.37 25.54 12.31
CA ILE A 771 -7.75 25.09 12.51
C ILE A 771 -8.00 24.78 14.01
N PHE A 772 -7.08 24.04 14.65
CA PHE A 772 -7.18 23.74 16.07
C PHE A 772 -7.07 24.99 16.95
N LEU A 773 -6.17 25.92 16.62
CA LEU A 773 -6.03 27.20 17.33
C LEU A 773 -7.24 28.12 17.12
N ASP A 774 -7.88 28.12 15.95
CA ASP A 774 -9.14 28.84 15.73
C ASP A 774 -10.29 28.23 16.54
N TYR A 775 -10.36 26.89 16.60
CA TYR A 775 -11.33 26.20 17.45
C TYR A 775 -11.15 26.57 18.93
N ALA A 776 -9.92 26.49 19.45
CA ALA A 776 -9.63 26.83 20.84
C ALA A 776 -10.01 28.27 21.19
N ARG A 777 -9.68 29.23 20.32
CA ARG A 777 -10.04 30.65 20.51
C ARG A 777 -11.56 30.87 20.54
N ARG A 778 -12.33 30.23 19.65
CA ARG A 778 -13.80 30.39 19.60
C ARG A 778 -14.53 29.65 20.74
N MET A 779 -13.97 28.54 21.20
CA MET A 779 -14.41 27.86 22.40
C MET A 779 -14.15 28.69 23.67
N ASP A 780 -13.22 29.65 23.60
CA ASP A 780 -12.78 30.47 24.71
C ASP A 780 -12.14 29.62 25.83
N PHE A 781 -11.31 28.65 25.43
CA PHE A 781 -10.60 27.82 26.40
C PHE A 781 -9.59 28.65 27.19
N ARG A 782 -9.57 28.43 28.50
CA ARG A 782 -8.72 29.15 29.46
C ARG A 782 -7.91 28.20 30.32
N ASP A 783 -6.73 28.65 30.73
CA ASP A 783 -5.94 28.00 31.76
C ASP A 783 -6.47 28.34 33.18
N LYS A 784 -5.83 27.84 34.23
CA LYS A 784 -6.29 28.04 35.61
C LYS A 784 -6.20 29.50 36.10
N ASP A 785 -5.44 30.34 35.41
CA ASP A 785 -5.29 31.77 35.70
C ASP A 785 -6.20 32.66 34.79
N GLY A 786 -7.05 32.04 33.97
CA GLY A 786 -7.98 32.73 33.07
C GLY A 786 -7.33 33.25 31.78
N GLN A 787 -6.10 32.85 31.46
CA GLN A 787 -5.44 33.20 30.20
C GLN A 787 -5.87 32.28 29.06
N PRO A 788 -5.84 32.72 27.78
CA PRO A 788 -6.18 31.86 26.65
C PRO A 788 -5.33 30.59 26.59
N PHE A 789 -5.97 29.45 26.33
CA PHE A 789 -5.31 28.15 26.23
C PHE A 789 -5.62 27.45 24.88
N PRO A 790 -4.61 26.85 24.21
CA PRO A 790 -3.19 26.87 24.57
C PRO A 790 -2.52 28.24 24.35
N PRO A 791 -1.38 28.53 25.01
CA PRO A 791 -0.74 29.85 24.97
C PRO A 791 0.06 30.14 23.67
N TRP A 792 0.23 29.16 22.79
CA TRP A 792 0.94 29.33 21.52
C TRP A 792 -0.02 29.70 20.38
N THR A 793 0.52 30.38 19.36
CA THR A 793 -0.28 31.01 18.30
C THR A 793 0.12 30.61 16.88
N ASP A 794 1.23 29.91 16.72
CA ASP A 794 1.79 29.49 15.44
C ASP A 794 2.65 28.23 15.61
N ALA A 795 3.19 27.72 14.49
CA ALA A 795 3.96 26.48 14.48
C ALA A 795 5.25 26.57 15.33
N GLU A 796 5.99 27.67 15.25
CA GLU A 796 7.26 27.78 15.98
C GLU A 796 7.03 27.94 17.49
N SER A 797 6.02 28.71 17.91
CA SER A 797 5.63 28.80 19.33
C SER A 797 5.07 27.47 19.87
N ALA A 798 4.35 26.69 19.06
CA ALA A 798 3.92 25.33 19.42
C ALA A 798 5.12 24.37 19.56
N PHE A 799 6.09 24.46 18.65
CA PHE A 799 7.34 23.70 18.73
C PHE A 799 8.15 24.04 19.99
N GLU A 800 8.28 25.32 20.34
CA GLU A 800 8.93 25.75 21.59
C GLU A 800 8.16 25.30 22.84
N ALA A 801 6.83 25.21 22.79
CA ALA A 801 6.03 24.61 23.85
C ALA A 801 6.26 23.09 23.96
N TRP A 802 6.37 22.39 22.83
CA TRP A 802 6.73 20.96 22.80
C TRP A 802 8.13 20.70 23.37
N LYS A 803 9.12 21.55 23.06
CA LYS A 803 10.48 21.45 23.65
C LYS A 803 10.45 21.48 25.18
N LYS A 804 9.60 22.32 25.76
CA LYS A 804 9.40 22.35 27.22
C LYS A 804 8.72 21.09 27.73
N CYS A 805 7.71 20.61 27.01
CA CYS A 805 6.97 19.39 27.37
C CYS A 805 7.83 18.12 27.31
N SER A 806 8.79 18.06 26.37
CA SER A 806 9.69 16.93 26.17
C SER A 806 10.97 16.98 27.00
N ALA A 807 11.25 18.10 27.69
CA ALA A 807 12.47 18.25 28.46
C ALA A 807 12.62 17.15 29.53
N GLY A 808 13.76 16.46 29.52
CA GLY A 808 14.04 15.37 30.45
C GLY A 808 13.22 14.09 30.20
N ARG A 809 12.42 14.03 29.13
CA ARG A 809 11.69 12.83 28.69
C ARG A 809 12.51 12.06 27.65
N PRO A 810 12.19 10.79 27.36
CA PRO A 810 12.98 10.01 26.40
C PRO A 810 13.05 10.68 25.02
N CYS A 811 11.94 11.28 24.57
CA CYS A 811 11.86 12.10 23.37
C CYS A 811 12.29 13.57 23.57
N ASP A 812 13.42 13.83 24.23
CA ASP A 812 13.88 15.19 24.55
C ASP A 812 14.27 16.00 23.30
N TYR A 813 13.62 17.17 23.09
CA TYR A 813 13.86 18.08 21.96
C TYR A 813 14.54 19.40 22.39
N THR A 814 14.98 19.54 23.64
CA THR A 814 15.50 20.81 24.19
C THR A 814 16.69 21.37 23.42
N GLY A 815 17.50 20.51 22.81
CA GLY A 815 18.63 20.87 21.94
C GLY A 815 18.25 21.18 20.49
N LEU A 816 16.98 21.04 20.10
CA LEU A 816 16.47 21.30 18.75
C LEU A 816 15.91 22.72 18.60
N SER A 817 15.97 23.22 17.37
CA SER A 817 15.31 24.46 16.93
C SER A 817 15.06 24.36 15.44
N TYR A 818 14.11 25.13 14.91
CA TYR A 818 13.92 25.22 13.45
C TYR A 818 15.21 25.67 12.75
N ALA A 819 15.95 26.60 13.34
CA ALA A 819 17.23 27.05 12.82
C ALA A 819 18.26 25.91 12.72
N LYS A 820 18.30 25.00 13.70
CA LYS A 820 19.21 23.86 13.72
C LYS A 820 18.83 22.76 12.71
N LEU A 821 17.53 22.56 12.49
CA LEU A 821 17.01 21.57 11.53
C LEU A 821 17.06 22.07 10.07
N ARG A 822 17.23 23.37 9.85
CA ARG A 822 17.26 23.99 8.52
C ARG A 822 18.63 23.81 7.85
N GLY A 823 18.63 23.43 6.58
CA GLY A 823 19.83 23.35 5.74
C GLY A 823 20.66 22.08 5.90
N GLY A 824 20.68 21.47 7.08
CA GLY A 824 21.36 20.20 7.38
C GLY A 824 20.52 18.94 7.11
N SER A 825 20.90 17.83 7.73
CA SER A 825 20.04 16.64 7.85
C SER A 825 19.09 16.78 9.05
N GLY A 826 18.08 15.92 9.12
CA GLY A 826 17.34 15.74 10.36
C GLY A 826 18.20 15.19 11.50
N ILE A 827 17.74 15.37 12.73
CA ILE A 827 18.48 15.03 13.96
C ILE A 827 17.68 14.03 14.77
N GLN A 828 18.33 12.96 15.24
CA GLN A 828 17.67 11.96 16.09
C GLN A 828 17.51 12.47 17.53
N TRP A 829 16.33 12.29 18.11
CA TRP A 829 16.16 12.47 19.55
C TRP A 829 16.64 11.21 20.33
N PRO A 830 17.02 11.35 21.63
CA PRO A 830 17.10 12.59 22.40
C PRO A 830 18.18 13.54 21.89
N CYS A 831 17.84 14.84 21.83
CA CYS A 831 18.74 15.92 21.49
C CYS A 831 18.62 17.01 22.56
N ASN A 832 19.65 17.15 23.38
CA ASN A 832 19.67 18.01 24.56
C ASN A 832 21.10 18.54 24.81
N THR A 833 21.39 19.13 25.97
CA THR A 833 22.72 19.67 26.29
C THR A 833 23.83 18.61 26.34
N GLU A 834 23.52 17.37 26.71
CA GLU A 834 24.50 16.27 26.77
C GLU A 834 24.69 15.62 25.39
N HIS A 835 23.63 15.60 24.59
CA HIS A 835 23.59 15.08 23.22
C HIS A 835 23.18 16.18 22.24
N PRO A 836 24.02 17.21 22.03
CA PRO A 836 23.64 18.35 21.21
C PRO A 836 23.36 17.95 19.76
N ASP A 837 24.02 16.93 19.21
CA ASP A 837 23.81 16.50 17.83
C ASP A 837 22.87 15.29 17.71
N GLY A 838 22.12 15.01 18.79
CA GLY A 838 21.21 13.87 18.86
C GLY A 838 21.89 12.58 19.33
N THR A 839 21.10 11.51 19.43
CA THR A 839 21.54 10.21 19.94
C THR A 839 21.28 9.10 18.92
N GLU A 840 22.36 8.51 18.42
CA GLU A 840 22.30 7.50 17.35
C GLU A 840 21.56 6.22 17.76
N ARG A 841 21.85 5.70 18.96
CA ARG A 841 21.28 4.46 19.50
C ARG A 841 20.93 4.66 20.95
N LEU A 842 19.76 4.19 21.35
CA LEU A 842 19.38 4.19 22.76
C LEU A 842 20.06 3.02 23.49
N TYR A 843 20.15 3.14 24.81
CA TYR A 843 20.58 2.07 25.72
C TYR A 843 22.03 1.59 25.53
N ALA A 844 22.91 2.44 25.01
CA ALA A 844 24.35 2.16 24.90
C ALA A 844 25.03 1.92 26.26
N ASP A 845 24.46 2.47 27.33
CA ASP A 845 24.89 2.29 28.72
C ASP A 845 24.07 1.23 29.49
N ALA A 846 23.19 0.51 28.81
CA ALA A 846 22.27 -0.48 29.38
C ALA A 846 21.38 0.06 30.52
N LYS A 847 21.05 1.36 30.48
CA LYS A 847 20.00 1.97 31.30
C LYS A 847 18.73 2.12 30.48
N PHE A 848 17.59 1.86 31.11
CA PHE A 848 16.28 1.88 30.45
C PHE A 848 15.35 2.87 31.13
N TRP A 849 14.31 3.28 30.42
CA TRP A 849 13.26 4.16 30.92
C TRP A 849 12.17 3.37 31.66
N ALA A 850 12.58 2.39 32.48
CA ALA A 850 11.71 1.43 33.13
C ALA A 850 11.62 1.62 34.66
N GLU A 851 12.20 2.70 35.20
CA GLU A 851 12.05 3.00 36.62
C GLU A 851 10.56 3.23 36.97
N PRO A 852 10.02 2.63 38.05
CA PRO A 852 8.58 2.71 38.37
C PRO A 852 8.02 4.13 38.46
N ASP A 853 8.82 5.09 38.91
CA ASP A 853 8.38 6.47 39.08
C ASP A 853 8.52 7.30 37.79
N TYR A 854 9.05 6.71 36.71
CA TYR A 854 9.37 7.39 35.45
C TYR A 854 8.81 6.71 34.19
N CYS A 855 8.64 5.39 34.18
CA CYS A 855 8.23 4.63 33.00
C CYS A 855 6.90 5.13 32.42
N GLU A 856 6.74 4.98 31.11
CA GLU A 856 5.54 5.37 30.39
C GLU A 856 4.35 4.45 30.68
N ALA A 857 4.61 3.17 30.94
CA ALA A 857 3.57 2.20 31.28
C ALA A 857 4.07 1.16 32.27
N TYR A 858 3.20 0.77 33.20
CA TYR A 858 3.44 -0.35 34.12
C TYR A 858 3.31 -1.73 33.47
N GLY A 859 3.02 -1.77 32.17
CA GLY A 859 2.81 -3.00 31.40
C GLY A 859 1.45 -3.66 31.67
N LYS A 860 1.19 -4.77 30.99
CA LYS A 860 -0.09 -5.51 31.10
C LYS A 860 0.07 -7.01 30.92
N ASP A 861 -0.96 -7.77 31.25
CA ASP A 861 -1.01 -9.19 30.92
C ASP A 861 -1.13 -9.39 29.38
N MET A 862 -0.25 -10.23 28.81
CA MET A 862 -0.12 -10.37 27.36
C MET A 862 -1.27 -11.15 26.69
N ILE A 863 -2.16 -11.77 27.47
CA ILE A 863 -3.31 -12.53 26.96
C ILE A 863 -4.59 -11.71 27.09
N THR A 864 -4.83 -11.15 28.28
CA THR A 864 -6.06 -10.45 28.65
C THR A 864 -6.00 -8.95 28.36
N GLY A 865 -4.79 -8.38 28.28
CA GLY A 865 -4.58 -6.94 28.14
C GLY A 865 -4.83 -6.14 29.43
N ALA A 866 -5.07 -6.80 30.57
CA ALA A 866 -5.31 -6.14 31.84
C ALA A 866 -4.03 -5.40 32.32
N PRO A 867 -4.10 -4.09 32.61
CA PRO A 867 -2.93 -3.33 33.05
C PRO A 867 -2.46 -3.78 34.43
N LEU A 868 -1.13 -3.83 34.61
CA LEU A 868 -0.52 -4.07 35.92
C LEU A 868 -0.71 -2.85 36.82
N GLN A 869 -0.85 -3.10 38.12
CA GLN A 869 -0.91 -2.04 39.12
C GLN A 869 0.50 -1.50 39.43
N PRO A 870 0.63 -0.23 39.86
CA PRO A 870 1.94 0.37 40.16
C PRO A 870 2.77 -0.44 41.17
N ASP A 871 2.12 -0.96 42.22
CA ASP A 871 2.81 -1.75 43.26
C ASP A 871 3.27 -3.13 42.74
N GLU A 872 2.50 -3.75 41.84
CA GLU A 872 2.89 -5.00 41.18
C GLU A 872 4.14 -4.78 40.31
N TYR A 873 4.14 -3.70 39.53
CA TYR A 873 5.28 -3.32 38.70
C TYR A 873 6.52 -3.01 39.54
N ARG A 874 6.38 -2.21 40.60
CA ARG A 874 7.49 -1.85 41.50
C ARG A 874 8.09 -3.08 42.18
N SER A 875 7.26 -4.07 42.54
CA SER A 875 7.75 -5.34 43.08
C SER A 875 8.51 -6.17 42.05
N MET A 876 8.09 -6.14 40.77
CA MET A 876 8.71 -6.89 39.68
C MET A 876 10.01 -6.24 39.20
N ASN A 877 10.06 -4.91 39.09
CA ASN A 877 11.17 -4.17 38.48
C ASN A 877 11.57 -2.92 39.29
N PRO A 878 12.04 -3.06 40.55
CA PRO A 878 12.35 -1.93 41.43
C PRO A 878 13.58 -1.09 41.00
N TYR A 879 14.33 -1.53 39.99
CA TYR A 879 15.59 -0.92 39.55
C TYR A 879 15.59 -0.54 38.06
N GLY A 880 14.41 -0.40 37.46
CA GLY A 880 14.25 0.06 36.08
C GLY A 880 15.05 -0.71 35.03
N ARG A 881 15.13 -2.04 35.15
CA ARG A 881 15.80 -2.90 34.18
C ARG A 881 14.90 -3.16 32.96
N ALA A 882 15.49 -3.65 31.87
CA ALA A 882 14.69 -4.16 30.76
C ALA A 882 13.89 -5.40 31.18
N ILE A 883 12.72 -5.56 30.58
CA ILE A 883 11.75 -6.59 30.97
C ILE A 883 11.73 -7.66 29.89
N ILE A 884 12.21 -8.85 30.23
CA ILE A 884 12.02 -10.05 29.41
C ILE A 884 10.65 -10.61 29.76
N LYS A 885 9.71 -10.53 28.82
CA LYS A 885 8.32 -10.95 29.07
C LYS A 885 7.99 -12.24 28.34
N ALA A 886 7.56 -13.26 29.08
CA ALA A 886 7.10 -14.50 28.51
C ALA A 886 5.75 -14.32 27.80
N ALA A 887 5.53 -15.04 26.71
CA ALA A 887 4.25 -15.04 26.00
C ALA A 887 3.73 -16.47 25.80
N GLN A 888 2.51 -16.72 26.25
CA GLN A 888 1.79 -17.94 25.91
C GLN A 888 1.24 -17.83 24.49
N TYR A 889 1.41 -18.88 23.67
CA TYR A 889 0.67 -19.00 22.43
C TYR A 889 -0.77 -19.43 22.70
N VAL A 890 -1.72 -18.64 22.20
CA VAL A 890 -3.13 -18.98 22.08
C VAL A 890 -3.43 -19.07 20.59
N PRO A 891 -4.17 -20.09 20.12
CA PRO A 891 -4.52 -20.15 18.72
C PRO A 891 -5.52 -19.07 18.29
N PRO A 892 -5.46 -18.60 17.02
CA PRO A 892 -6.37 -17.57 16.53
C PRO A 892 -7.84 -18.00 16.58
N HIS A 893 -8.71 -17.02 16.84
CA HIS A 893 -10.17 -17.21 16.90
C HIS A 893 -10.76 -17.65 15.55
N GLU A 894 -10.24 -17.09 14.45
CA GLU A 894 -10.61 -17.47 13.09
C GLU A 894 -9.51 -18.37 12.52
N ARG A 895 -9.87 -19.62 12.23
CA ARG A 895 -8.98 -20.60 11.58
C ARG A 895 -9.60 -21.05 10.26
N THR A 896 -8.75 -21.53 9.36
CA THR A 896 -9.25 -22.19 8.16
C THR A 896 -10.07 -23.42 8.52
N SER A 897 -11.14 -23.65 7.77
CA SER A 897 -12.08 -24.77 7.93
C SER A 897 -12.45 -25.33 6.55
N PRO A 898 -13.19 -26.45 6.46
CA PRO A 898 -13.73 -26.92 5.17
C PRO A 898 -14.60 -25.87 4.45
N ASP A 899 -15.33 -25.05 5.20
CA ASP A 899 -16.18 -23.97 4.64
C ASP A 899 -15.37 -22.73 4.25
N PHE A 900 -14.27 -22.46 4.97
CA PHE A 900 -13.35 -21.34 4.71
C PHE A 900 -11.90 -21.85 4.64
N PRO A 901 -11.49 -22.49 3.53
CA PRO A 901 -10.21 -23.24 3.49
C PRO A 901 -8.97 -22.37 3.30
N PHE A 902 -9.12 -21.05 3.14
CA PHE A 902 -8.01 -20.13 2.86
C PHE A 902 -7.84 -19.09 3.96
N ALA A 903 -6.58 -18.81 4.32
CA ALA A 903 -6.25 -17.62 5.10
C ALA A 903 -6.16 -16.41 4.16
N LEU A 904 -6.83 -15.32 4.52
CA LEU A 904 -6.74 -14.04 3.83
C LEU A 904 -5.80 -13.11 4.59
N ILE A 905 -4.82 -12.55 3.89
CA ILE A 905 -3.94 -11.49 4.40
C ILE A 905 -3.95 -10.31 3.45
N THR A 906 -3.77 -9.11 3.98
CA THR A 906 -3.63 -7.90 3.19
C THR A 906 -2.17 -7.43 3.20
N GLY A 907 -1.80 -6.60 2.22
CA GLY A 907 -0.42 -6.12 2.09
C GLY A 907 -0.37 -4.75 1.45
N ARG A 908 0.82 -4.17 1.42
CA ARG A 908 1.10 -2.91 0.72
C ARG A 908 1.69 -3.18 -0.66
N THR A 909 1.61 -2.17 -1.51
CA THR A 909 2.30 -2.10 -2.79
C THR A 909 3.22 -0.88 -2.80
N VAL A 910 4.33 -0.96 -3.54
CA VAL A 910 5.32 0.14 -3.59
C VAL A 910 4.75 1.46 -4.13
N TYR A 911 3.72 1.42 -4.98
CA TYR A 911 3.19 2.58 -5.72
C TYR A 911 2.05 3.33 -5.02
N HIS A 912 1.38 2.72 -4.05
CA HIS A 912 0.15 3.25 -3.51
C HIS A 912 0.15 3.35 -2.00
N PHE A 913 -0.20 4.54 -1.52
CA PHE A 913 -0.33 4.83 -0.11
C PHE A 913 -1.79 4.71 0.32
N HIS A 914 -2.06 3.78 1.24
CA HIS A 914 -3.36 3.56 1.89
C HIS A 914 -4.56 3.59 0.93
N THR A 915 -5.50 4.51 1.12
CA THR A 915 -6.75 4.66 0.36
C THR A 915 -6.55 5.28 -1.02
N ARG A 916 -5.29 5.51 -1.43
CA ARG A 916 -4.88 6.05 -2.73
C ARG A 916 -5.35 7.49 -3.00
N THR A 917 -5.94 8.18 -2.03
CA THR A 917 -6.41 9.56 -2.19
C THR A 917 -5.29 10.52 -2.60
N LYS A 918 -4.04 10.28 -2.19
CA LYS A 918 -2.89 11.05 -2.70
C LYS A 918 -2.31 10.39 -3.96
N THR A 919 -1.86 9.15 -3.85
CA THR A 919 -1.04 8.50 -4.89
C THR A 919 -1.78 8.18 -6.20
N ALA A 920 -3.11 8.05 -6.20
CA ALA A 920 -3.87 7.87 -7.45
C ALA A 920 -3.91 9.13 -8.32
N ARG A 921 -3.60 10.30 -7.75
CA ARG A 921 -3.54 11.59 -8.46
C ARG A 921 -2.18 11.86 -9.09
N ALA A 922 -1.19 11.02 -8.84
CA ALA A 922 0.08 11.03 -9.56
C ALA A 922 0.02 10.05 -10.74
N GLN A 923 0.17 10.55 -11.96
CA GLN A 923 -0.08 9.78 -13.17
C GLN A 923 0.79 8.52 -13.26
N GLN A 924 2.08 8.66 -12.94
CA GLN A 924 3.06 7.58 -12.99
C GLN A 924 2.69 6.45 -12.02
N LEU A 925 2.30 6.80 -10.78
CA LEU A 925 1.92 5.83 -9.75
C LEU A 925 0.60 5.13 -10.09
N GLN A 926 -0.38 5.88 -10.59
CA GLN A 926 -1.68 5.34 -10.98
C GLN A 926 -1.58 4.41 -12.20
N GLN A 927 -0.71 4.74 -13.16
CA GLN A 927 -0.44 3.86 -14.32
C GLN A 927 0.30 2.58 -13.91
N ALA A 928 1.17 2.65 -12.89
CA ALA A 928 1.89 1.49 -12.39
C ALA A 928 0.98 0.46 -11.68
N ALA A 929 -0.09 0.92 -11.02
CA ALA A 929 -1.03 0.06 -10.29
C ALA A 929 -2.49 0.54 -10.34
N PRO A 930 -3.15 0.55 -11.52
CA PRO A 930 -4.45 1.19 -11.69
C PRO A 930 -5.58 0.56 -10.86
N ARG A 931 -5.47 -0.73 -10.53
CA ARG A 931 -6.49 -1.53 -9.81
C ARG A 931 -5.89 -2.32 -8.65
N CYS A 932 -6.73 -2.76 -7.73
CA CYS A 932 -6.33 -3.69 -6.68
C CYS A 932 -6.04 -5.07 -7.29
N GLY A 933 -4.86 -5.63 -7.03
CA GLY A 933 -4.48 -6.98 -7.48
C GLY A 933 -4.61 -8.02 -6.36
N SER A 934 -4.88 -9.28 -6.71
CA SER A 934 -4.79 -10.42 -5.79
C SER A 934 -3.66 -11.36 -6.21
N ARG A 935 -3.06 -12.08 -5.25
CA ARG A 935 -2.04 -13.11 -5.51
C ARG A 935 -2.45 -14.40 -4.81
N SER A 936 -2.55 -15.51 -5.54
CA SER A 936 -2.71 -16.86 -4.98
C SER A 936 -1.41 -17.65 -5.05
N ARG A 937 -1.16 -18.52 -4.07
CA ARG A 937 -0.03 -19.48 -4.11
C ARG A 937 -0.41 -20.61 -5.07
N PRO A 938 0.47 -21.07 -5.97
CA PRO A 938 0.20 -22.28 -6.75
C PRO A 938 0.03 -23.46 -5.77
N ALA A 939 -1.11 -24.14 -5.84
CA ALA A 939 -1.50 -25.15 -4.86
C ALA A 939 -0.54 -26.36 -4.88
N THR A 940 0.19 -26.59 -3.79
CA THR A 940 0.85 -27.86 -3.52
C THR A 940 -0.12 -28.80 -2.80
N ARG A 941 -0.52 -29.88 -3.48
CA ARG A 941 -1.19 -31.09 -2.96
C ARG A 941 -2.41 -30.88 -2.04
N ALA A 942 -3.50 -30.31 -2.58
CA ALA A 942 -4.86 -30.59 -2.11
C ALA A 942 -5.87 -30.28 -3.22
N GLY A 943 -6.06 -31.21 -4.17
CA GLY A 943 -7.28 -31.39 -4.98
C GLY A 943 -7.86 -30.24 -5.82
N TRP A 944 -7.34 -29.02 -5.74
CA TRP A 944 -7.84 -27.85 -6.45
C TRP A 944 -6.70 -27.29 -7.30
N ALA A 945 -6.65 -27.74 -8.55
CA ALA A 945 -5.76 -27.18 -9.55
C ALA A 945 -6.28 -25.79 -9.96
N SER A 946 -5.95 -24.77 -9.18
CA SER A 946 -5.94 -23.38 -9.64
C SER A 946 -4.52 -23.07 -10.12
N PRO A 947 -4.24 -23.05 -11.44
CA PRO A 947 -3.00 -22.48 -11.93
C PRO A 947 -3.15 -20.96 -11.82
N THR A 948 -2.49 -20.39 -10.82
CA THR A 948 -2.19 -18.96 -10.66
C THR A 948 -3.34 -18.02 -11.03
N ALA A 949 -4.02 -17.48 -10.02
CA ALA A 949 -4.96 -16.38 -10.20
C ALA A 949 -4.23 -15.16 -10.79
N THR A 950 -4.13 -15.11 -12.12
CA THR A 950 -3.86 -13.91 -12.89
C THR A 950 -5.17 -13.17 -13.02
N TRP A 951 -5.51 -12.41 -11.97
CA TRP A 951 -6.20 -11.14 -12.19
C TRP A 951 -5.20 -10.22 -12.90
N SER A 952 -5.04 -10.42 -14.22
CA SER A 952 -4.10 -9.63 -15.01
C SER A 952 -4.70 -8.26 -15.34
N ARG A 953 -4.18 -7.29 -14.57
CA ARG A 953 -3.90 -5.88 -14.89
C ARG A 953 -5.06 -4.89 -14.96
#